data_AF-A0A7G7W4Z5-F1
#
_entry.id   AF-A0A7G7W4Z5-F1
#
_cell.length_a   1.000
_cell.length_b   1.000
_cell.length_c   1.000
_cell.angle_alpha   90.00
_cell.angle_beta   90.00
_cell.angle_gamma   90.00
#
_symmetry.space_group_name_H-M   'P 1'
#
loop_
_entity.id
_entity.type
_entity.pdbx_description
1 polymer ?
#
loop_
_entity_poly.entity_id
_entity_poly.type
_entity_poly.pdbx_seq_one_letter_code
_entity_poly.pdbx_strand_id
1 'polypeptide(L)'
;MLKEFRIRLLLLLLAATGLLITSAVPYDDAARPRSVAEQNWVDSVFSSLTPDQRLGQLFMVAAYSNKDKKHTQYTEFLVKNYNIGGLMFLQGGPRRQANLTNRYQAAAKVPLLVAMDAEWGLDMRLDSSMHFAKQMTLGAMDDEQYVYQMGREIALKMKTLGVHISFSPVVDINSNPNNPVIGNRSFGENKEQVAKRSVAYIRGLQDHGIVAVVKHFPGHGDTDVDSHVALPVINSDLAHLTNMDLYPFQQSFQAGVMGVMVGHLYMPLFDTVRSVSATISRNLVTGLLKEKMAYKGLVFTDALNMKSVANLYKPGELDALALLAGNDVLLFSEDVPVAIQKIKEDLAAGKLVQEDVDQRVRKILRAKFWAGLNRRQRVDVPNLMTNLNRPQSRTVAQEIYEHATTIVKNNEDLLPFHRLDTLRIATVTVGAGAGSTLGEIMGKYQSGPVYPIANRYAPDSTFARILPRLAPYNVVVVTLHNMNNTPTHNYGLGDGALKFIKELQANPRIKTVVVTMGNAYALKYLDSARTLVCGYEDNYFSQLVVPQILFGALPAVGRLPVTVTPELLAGTGLPTPDFRRLRYATPESEGLDSKVLTQIDNIALESVAYAAAPGCQVLVAKNGAVVFDKSYGYCTYDKSQPVNNSTLYDLASVTKVAGTLQTIMYLKDQGKLNLDDKVAAYLPELKQTNKKDMTVREVLLHQAGLKAGIPTWEKTITKTGPKPTFYASTSEAAFPNEVTPKLFSVRTAEDSVWIWVQRSGLLPKVKGKYPVEYSDLSFIILKRLAEKLLNEPIENFLDKTFYKPLGLGTMTYNPLSKFPQSCIAPTENDTYYRRTQLQGTVHDQTAALVGGVGGHAGLFANANDLAILMQMNLQNGRYGGLRYFQNPVVTEFARSTVAGNRHGLGWDHGDPTKPEGPTSNLSPASTFGHTGFTGTCVWMDPENKILYIFLSNRVYPDAGNNKLRQYNIRTRIHDVIYKSLQKT
;
A
#
# COMPACT_ATOMS: atom_id res chain seq x y z
N MET A 1 60.20 -46.79 27.52
CA MET A 1 59.00 -46.57 28.37
C MET A 1 58.15 -45.36 27.96
N LEU A 2 58.68 -44.13 27.82
CA LEU A 2 57.86 -42.95 27.47
C LEU A 2 57.31 -42.89 26.02
N LYS A 3 57.94 -43.58 25.06
CA LYS A 3 57.50 -43.62 23.65
C LYS A 3 56.34 -44.59 23.44
N GLU A 4 56.34 -45.74 24.12
CA GLU A 4 55.25 -46.71 24.07
C GLU A 4 54.00 -46.23 24.83
N PHE A 5 54.17 -45.44 25.90
CA PHE A 5 53.04 -44.85 26.62
C PHE A 5 52.29 -43.80 25.79
N ARG A 6 53.01 -43.01 24.98
CA ARG A 6 52.39 -42.02 24.07
C ARG A 6 51.68 -42.67 22.88
N ILE A 7 52.19 -43.79 22.36
CA ILE A 7 51.53 -44.52 21.26
C ILE A 7 50.27 -45.23 21.78
N ARG A 8 50.31 -45.81 22.99
CA ARG A 8 49.12 -46.43 23.60
C ARG A 8 48.05 -45.39 24.00
N LEU A 9 48.44 -44.19 24.43
CA LEU A 9 47.49 -43.11 24.73
C LEU A 9 46.86 -42.52 23.45
N LEU A 10 47.62 -42.45 22.34
CA LEU A 10 47.09 -42.00 21.04
C LEU A 10 46.12 -43.03 20.42
N LEU A 11 46.42 -44.33 20.58
CA LEU A 11 45.55 -45.43 20.14
C LEU A 11 44.29 -45.55 21.02
N LEU A 12 44.37 -45.27 22.32
CA LEU A 12 43.21 -45.18 23.22
C LEU A 12 42.34 -43.94 22.93
N LEU A 13 42.93 -42.80 22.55
CA LEU A 13 42.15 -41.63 22.11
C LEU A 13 41.48 -41.86 20.75
N LEU A 14 42.12 -42.59 19.82
CA LEU A 14 41.51 -42.98 18.54
C LEU A 14 40.43 -44.06 18.70
N ALA A 15 40.55 -44.95 19.70
CA ALA A 15 39.52 -45.93 20.03
C ALA A 15 38.32 -45.28 20.76
N ALA A 16 38.54 -44.22 21.54
CA ALA A 16 37.47 -43.47 22.22
C ALA A 16 36.77 -42.45 21.31
N THR A 17 37.41 -41.94 20.25
CA THR A 17 36.75 -41.13 19.20
C THR A 17 36.14 -41.98 18.08
N GLY A 18 36.56 -43.24 17.93
CA GLY A 18 35.99 -44.22 16.98
C GLY A 18 34.74 -44.97 17.46
N LEU A 19 34.26 -44.72 18.68
CA LEU A 19 33.11 -45.42 19.30
C LEU A 19 31.94 -44.48 19.65
N LEU A 20 31.80 -43.40 18.88
CA LEU A 20 30.50 -42.77 18.60
C LEU A 20 30.15 -42.93 17.11
N ILE A 21 30.38 -44.14 16.57
CA ILE A 21 29.50 -44.64 15.52
C ILE A 21 28.20 -44.97 16.24
N THR A 22 27.36 -43.96 16.42
CA THR A 22 25.93 -44.23 16.45
C THR A 22 25.69 -45.10 15.23
N SER A 23 25.26 -46.33 15.44
CA SER A 23 24.55 -47.09 14.42
C SER A 23 23.48 -46.13 13.90
N ALA A 24 23.77 -45.50 12.76
CA ALA A 24 22.76 -44.81 12.00
C ALA A 24 21.77 -45.90 11.69
N VAL A 25 20.68 -45.90 12.46
CA VAL A 25 19.44 -46.53 12.05
C VAL A 25 19.29 -46.16 10.57
N PRO A 26 19.12 -47.13 9.65
CA PRO A 26 18.88 -46.78 8.26
C PRO A 26 17.77 -45.74 8.28
N TYR A 27 18.07 -44.52 7.85
CA TYR A 27 17.04 -43.49 7.74
C TYR A 27 16.13 -43.94 6.61
N ASP A 28 15.09 -44.65 7.03
CA ASP A 28 14.08 -45.35 6.27
C ASP A 28 13.25 -44.33 5.47
N ASP A 29 13.24 -44.43 4.14
CA ASP A 29 12.38 -43.81 3.10
C ASP A 29 11.69 -42.44 3.38
N ALA A 30 12.24 -41.60 4.25
CA ALA A 30 11.59 -40.40 4.78
C ALA A 30 11.83 -39.15 3.92
N ALA A 31 11.68 -39.31 2.60
CA ALA A 31 11.38 -38.21 1.68
C ALA A 31 9.92 -38.35 1.23
N ARG A 32 9.00 -38.00 2.15
CA ARG A 32 7.53 -38.07 2.03
C ARG A 32 6.97 -39.51 1.90
N PRO A 33 6.19 -40.00 2.88
CA PRO A 33 5.49 -41.29 2.78
C PRO A 33 4.66 -41.35 1.50
N ARG A 34 4.88 -42.37 0.68
CA ARG A 34 4.20 -42.53 -0.61
C ARG A 34 2.78 -43.00 -0.37
N SER A 35 1.80 -42.29 -0.91
CA SER A 35 0.44 -42.83 -0.94
C SER A 35 0.38 -43.98 -1.95
N VAL A 36 -0.44 -44.99 -1.66
CA VAL A 36 -0.69 -46.10 -2.60
C VAL A 36 -1.19 -45.58 -3.95
N ALA A 37 -2.01 -44.52 -3.94
CA ALA A 37 -2.51 -43.88 -5.15
C ALA A 37 -1.39 -43.24 -6.00
N GLU A 38 -0.40 -42.60 -5.37
CA GLU A 38 0.76 -42.02 -6.06
C GLU A 38 1.58 -43.13 -6.73
N GLN A 39 1.92 -44.18 -5.99
CA GLN A 39 2.72 -45.29 -6.51
C GLN A 39 2.01 -45.98 -7.69
N ASN A 40 0.72 -46.29 -7.55
CA ASN A 40 -0.08 -46.93 -8.61
C ASN A 40 -0.15 -46.07 -9.88
N TRP A 41 -0.34 -44.76 -9.75
CA TRP A 41 -0.40 -43.87 -10.90
C TRP A 41 0.97 -43.77 -11.59
N VAL A 42 2.05 -43.60 -10.83
CA VAL A 42 3.41 -43.52 -11.36
C VAL A 42 3.78 -44.78 -12.11
N ASP A 43 3.56 -45.96 -11.51
CA ASP A 43 3.91 -47.24 -12.12
C ASP A 43 3.06 -47.54 -13.36
N SER A 44 1.77 -47.20 -13.32
CA SER A 44 0.86 -47.32 -14.46
C SER A 44 1.32 -46.45 -15.63
N VAL A 45 1.60 -45.17 -15.38
CA VAL A 45 2.07 -44.25 -16.43
C VAL A 45 3.43 -44.69 -16.95
N PHE A 46 4.38 -45.00 -16.07
CA PHE A 46 5.73 -45.42 -16.44
C PHE A 46 5.73 -46.67 -17.33
N SER A 47 4.92 -47.67 -16.97
CA SER A 47 4.78 -48.92 -17.73
C SER A 47 4.13 -48.72 -19.10
N SER A 48 3.33 -47.67 -19.27
CA SER A 48 2.67 -47.32 -20.55
C SER A 48 3.56 -46.59 -21.55
N LEU A 49 4.78 -46.20 -21.15
CA LEU A 49 5.75 -45.48 -21.97
C LEU A 49 6.79 -46.44 -22.54
N THR A 50 7.09 -46.28 -23.84
CA THR A 50 8.27 -46.92 -24.45
C THR A 50 9.56 -46.32 -23.90
N PRO A 51 10.72 -46.98 -24.04
CA PRO A 51 12.01 -46.41 -23.62
C PRO A 51 12.27 -45.01 -24.17
N ASP A 52 12.02 -44.77 -25.47
CA ASP A 52 12.17 -43.44 -26.08
C ASP A 52 11.20 -42.41 -25.48
N GLN A 53 9.97 -42.80 -25.15
CA GLN A 53 9.00 -41.92 -24.50
C GLN A 53 9.39 -41.56 -23.06
N ARG A 54 10.11 -42.46 -22.36
CA ARG A 54 10.68 -42.19 -21.04
C ARG A 54 11.80 -41.17 -21.13
N LEU A 55 12.68 -41.27 -22.12
CA LEU A 55 13.72 -40.26 -22.36
C LEU A 55 13.11 -38.87 -22.60
N GLY A 56 12.01 -38.79 -23.33
CA GLY A 56 11.25 -37.55 -23.50
C GLY A 56 10.88 -36.86 -22.18
N GLN A 57 10.53 -37.62 -21.14
CA GLN A 57 10.13 -37.06 -19.85
C GLN A 57 11.24 -36.25 -19.14
N LEU A 58 12.50 -36.44 -19.52
CA LEU A 58 13.64 -35.69 -18.97
C LEU A 58 13.69 -34.24 -19.48
N PHE A 59 13.03 -33.92 -20.60
CA PHE A 59 13.15 -32.63 -21.26
C PHE A 59 12.07 -31.64 -20.83
N MET A 60 12.51 -30.41 -20.54
CA MET A 60 11.64 -29.25 -20.36
C MET A 60 12.05 -28.14 -21.34
N VAL A 61 11.17 -27.83 -22.30
CA VAL A 61 11.50 -26.89 -23.39
C VAL A 61 10.85 -25.52 -23.21
N ALA A 62 11.46 -24.50 -23.81
CA ALA A 62 10.95 -23.13 -23.77
C ALA A 62 9.66 -22.97 -24.59
N ALA A 63 8.64 -22.36 -23.98
CA ALA A 63 7.42 -21.93 -24.64
C ALA A 63 7.28 -20.41 -24.54
N TYR A 64 6.85 -19.77 -25.62
CA TYR A 64 6.68 -18.31 -25.69
C TYR A 64 5.28 -18.01 -26.21
N SER A 65 4.50 -17.24 -25.47
CA SER A 65 3.13 -16.88 -25.88
C SER A 65 3.05 -15.58 -26.69
N ASN A 66 4.21 -14.97 -26.97
CA ASN A 66 4.36 -13.83 -27.87
C ASN A 66 5.00 -14.19 -29.23
N LYS A 67 5.39 -15.46 -29.45
CA LYS A 67 5.95 -15.93 -30.71
C LYS A 67 4.87 -16.39 -31.70
N ASP A 68 5.30 -16.64 -32.92
CA ASP A 68 4.44 -16.96 -34.05
C ASP A 68 3.87 -18.40 -34.03
N LYS A 69 3.09 -18.71 -35.07
CA LYS A 69 2.49 -20.04 -35.26
C LYS A 69 3.55 -21.14 -35.46
N LYS A 70 4.70 -20.83 -36.07
CA LYS A 70 5.78 -21.81 -36.27
C LYS A 70 6.34 -22.27 -34.93
N HIS A 71 6.64 -21.35 -34.01
CA HIS A 71 7.06 -21.68 -32.64
C HIS A 71 6.02 -22.56 -31.96
N THR A 72 4.74 -22.20 -32.08
CA THR A 72 3.63 -22.93 -31.45
C THR A 72 3.54 -24.37 -31.98
N GLN A 73 3.63 -24.54 -33.30
CA GLN A 73 3.56 -25.85 -33.97
C GLN A 73 4.77 -26.72 -33.67
N TYR A 74 5.98 -26.15 -33.63
CA TYR A 74 7.19 -26.89 -33.28
C TYR A 74 7.15 -27.38 -31.82
N THR A 75 6.72 -26.53 -30.89
CA THR A 75 6.53 -26.92 -29.48
C THR A 75 5.52 -28.07 -29.37
N GLU A 76 4.39 -27.98 -30.08
CA GLU A 76 3.39 -29.06 -30.12
C GLU A 76 3.92 -30.34 -30.77
N PHE A 77 4.77 -30.22 -31.80
CA PHE A 77 5.46 -31.35 -32.43
C PHE A 77 6.34 -32.09 -31.43
N LEU A 78 7.12 -31.37 -30.60
CA LEU A 78 7.92 -31.99 -29.53
C LEU A 78 7.04 -32.68 -28.47
N VAL A 79 5.93 -32.04 -28.08
CA VAL A 79 4.94 -32.62 -27.14
C VAL A 79 4.37 -33.94 -27.66
N LYS A 80 4.00 -34.00 -28.95
CA LYS A 80 3.35 -35.19 -29.55
C LYS A 80 4.33 -36.31 -29.87
N ASN A 81 5.46 -35.98 -30.49
CA ASN A 81 6.34 -36.98 -31.10
C ASN A 81 7.51 -37.40 -30.22
N TYR A 82 7.95 -36.52 -29.31
CA TYR A 82 9.07 -36.78 -28.40
C TYR A 82 8.63 -36.91 -26.95
N ASN A 83 7.31 -36.83 -26.67
CA ASN A 83 6.73 -37.03 -25.34
C ASN A 83 7.48 -36.27 -24.24
N ILE A 84 7.78 -35.00 -24.48
CA ILE A 84 8.55 -34.18 -23.54
C ILE A 84 7.89 -34.11 -22.15
N GLY A 85 8.70 -33.96 -21.11
CA GLY A 85 8.25 -33.96 -19.71
C GLY A 85 7.51 -32.71 -19.30
N GLY A 86 7.91 -31.56 -19.84
CA GLY A 86 7.32 -30.28 -19.49
C GLY A 86 7.67 -29.13 -20.42
N LEU A 87 7.11 -27.97 -20.09
CA LEU A 87 7.33 -26.69 -20.75
C LEU A 87 7.70 -25.65 -19.70
N MET A 88 8.55 -24.70 -20.07
CA MET A 88 8.76 -23.49 -19.28
C MET A 88 8.33 -22.28 -20.10
N PHE A 89 7.35 -21.53 -19.60
CA PHE A 89 6.90 -20.31 -20.27
C PHE A 89 7.82 -19.13 -19.95
N LEU A 90 8.19 -18.39 -20.99
CA LEU A 90 8.92 -17.13 -20.92
C LEU A 90 8.03 -15.96 -21.37
N GLN A 91 8.61 -14.96 -22.06
CA GLN A 91 7.95 -13.69 -22.37
C GLN A 91 6.61 -13.90 -23.08
N GLY A 92 5.60 -13.18 -22.63
CA GLY A 92 4.24 -13.44 -23.06
C GLY A 92 3.18 -12.62 -22.35
N GLY A 93 1.93 -13.10 -22.40
CA GLY A 93 0.82 -12.50 -21.66
C GLY A 93 -0.15 -13.56 -21.12
N PRO A 94 -0.85 -13.32 -19.99
CA PRO A 94 -1.58 -14.35 -19.26
C PRO A 94 -2.60 -15.11 -20.11
N ARG A 95 -3.43 -14.40 -20.87
CA ARG A 95 -4.46 -15.02 -21.72
C ARG A 95 -3.86 -15.84 -22.86
N ARG A 96 -2.78 -15.37 -23.48
CA ARG A 96 -2.09 -16.09 -24.56
C ARG A 96 -1.44 -17.36 -24.02
N GLN A 97 -0.77 -17.28 -22.87
CA GLN A 97 -0.21 -18.45 -22.19
C GLN A 97 -1.29 -19.45 -21.78
N ALA A 98 -2.41 -19.02 -21.20
CA ALA A 98 -3.49 -19.92 -20.79
C ALA A 98 -4.04 -20.74 -21.97
N ASN A 99 -4.23 -20.10 -23.13
CA ASN A 99 -4.66 -20.78 -24.36
C ASN A 99 -3.63 -21.81 -24.83
N LEU A 100 -2.34 -21.46 -24.82
CA LEU A 100 -1.27 -22.39 -25.19
C LEU A 100 -1.11 -23.52 -24.18
N THR A 101 -1.28 -23.25 -22.89
CA THR A 101 -1.27 -24.27 -21.83
C THR A 101 -2.37 -25.30 -22.09
N ASN A 102 -3.60 -24.85 -22.35
CA ASN A 102 -4.72 -25.74 -22.71
C ASN A 102 -4.42 -26.53 -24.00
N ARG A 103 -3.84 -25.89 -25.03
CA ARG A 103 -3.46 -26.54 -26.29
C ARG A 103 -2.44 -27.66 -26.08
N TYR A 104 -1.34 -27.36 -25.39
CA TYR A 104 -0.26 -28.32 -25.19
C TYR A 104 -0.63 -29.45 -24.22
N GLN A 105 -1.38 -29.15 -23.15
CA GLN A 105 -1.90 -30.19 -22.26
C GLN A 105 -2.87 -31.14 -22.99
N ALA A 106 -3.68 -30.63 -23.92
CA ALA A 106 -4.56 -31.47 -24.74
C ALA A 106 -3.77 -32.36 -25.72
N ALA A 107 -2.64 -31.89 -26.24
CA ALA A 107 -1.77 -32.64 -27.15
C ALA A 107 -0.93 -33.72 -26.46
N ALA A 108 -0.70 -33.60 -25.16
CA ALA A 108 0.23 -34.47 -24.44
C ALA A 108 -0.38 -35.84 -24.07
N LYS A 109 0.39 -36.93 -24.27
CA LYS A 109 0.04 -38.28 -23.80
C LYS A 109 0.11 -38.35 -22.26
N VAL A 110 1.25 -37.94 -21.70
CA VAL A 110 1.43 -37.73 -20.26
C VAL A 110 1.31 -36.23 -20.00
N PRO A 111 0.49 -35.78 -19.03
CA PRO A 111 0.35 -34.35 -18.73
C PRO A 111 1.71 -33.67 -18.49
N LEU A 112 1.86 -32.45 -19.00
CA LEU A 112 3.11 -31.69 -18.95
C LEU A 112 3.24 -30.99 -17.61
N LEU A 113 4.45 -31.00 -17.03
CA LEU A 113 4.79 -29.98 -16.04
C LEU A 113 4.93 -28.64 -16.77
N VAL A 114 4.42 -27.58 -16.15
CA VAL A 114 4.51 -26.23 -16.70
C VAL A 114 5.25 -25.40 -15.67
N ALA A 115 6.35 -24.77 -16.08
CA ALA A 115 7.24 -24.01 -15.22
C ALA A 115 7.32 -22.55 -15.66
N MET A 116 7.76 -21.68 -14.75
CA MET A 116 8.08 -20.28 -15.02
C MET A 116 9.16 -19.80 -14.05
N ASP A 117 9.94 -18.80 -14.46
CA ASP A 117 10.57 -17.92 -13.47
C ASP A 117 9.53 -16.93 -12.97
N ALA A 118 9.23 -17.00 -11.67
CA ALA A 118 8.25 -16.13 -11.02
C ALA A 118 8.81 -15.65 -9.66
N GLU A 119 10.04 -15.14 -9.65
CA GLU A 119 10.74 -14.67 -8.44
C GLU A 119 9.98 -13.52 -7.75
N TRP A 120 9.37 -12.63 -8.52
CA TRP A 120 8.49 -11.56 -8.00
C TRP A 120 7.09 -11.65 -8.64
N GLY A 121 6.66 -12.90 -8.88
CA GLY A 121 5.38 -13.23 -9.49
C GLY A 121 5.40 -13.24 -11.02
N LEU A 122 4.20 -13.31 -11.60
CA LEU A 122 4.01 -13.54 -13.04
C LEU A 122 4.62 -12.43 -13.92
N ASP A 123 4.69 -11.19 -13.41
CA ASP A 123 5.22 -10.03 -14.13
C ASP A 123 6.68 -10.16 -14.55
N MET A 124 7.44 -11.07 -13.91
CA MET A 124 8.79 -11.41 -14.35
C MET A 124 8.84 -11.90 -15.81
N ARG A 125 7.76 -12.53 -16.30
CA ARG A 125 7.67 -13.09 -17.66
C ARG A 125 6.45 -12.62 -18.44
N LEU A 126 5.36 -12.27 -17.77
CA LEU A 126 4.08 -11.97 -18.40
C LEU A 126 3.75 -10.49 -18.30
N ASP A 127 3.39 -9.92 -19.44
CA ASP A 127 2.76 -8.61 -19.49
C ASP A 127 1.46 -8.58 -18.65
N SER A 128 0.97 -7.38 -18.37
CA SER A 128 -0.37 -7.16 -17.79
C SER A 128 -0.62 -7.91 -16.48
N SER A 129 0.45 -8.15 -15.71
CA SER A 129 0.43 -8.91 -14.46
C SER A 129 0.90 -8.04 -13.30
N MET A 130 0.59 -8.46 -12.08
CA MET A 130 1.01 -7.74 -10.88
C MET A 130 2.49 -8.01 -10.58
N HIS A 131 3.25 -6.94 -10.34
CA HIS A 131 4.62 -6.98 -9.83
C HIS A 131 4.61 -7.07 -8.30
N PHE A 132 5.21 -8.12 -7.73
CA PHE A 132 5.49 -8.18 -6.30
C PHE A 132 6.90 -7.65 -6.00
N ALA A 133 7.23 -7.51 -4.73
CA ALA A 133 8.55 -7.02 -4.33
C ALA A 133 9.67 -8.02 -4.67
N LYS A 134 10.86 -7.50 -4.94
CA LYS A 134 12.08 -8.30 -5.13
C LYS A 134 12.65 -8.77 -3.79
N GLN A 135 13.50 -9.77 -3.84
CA GLN A 135 14.04 -10.47 -2.67
C GLN A 135 14.78 -9.54 -1.71
N MET A 136 15.50 -8.52 -2.19
CA MET A 136 16.17 -7.56 -1.30
C MET A 136 15.16 -6.76 -0.46
N THR A 137 14.03 -6.35 -1.05
CA THR A 137 12.93 -5.70 -0.32
C THR A 137 12.38 -6.65 0.75
N LEU A 138 12.17 -7.93 0.41
CA LEU A 138 11.74 -8.94 1.38
C LEU A 138 12.78 -9.20 2.49
N GLY A 139 14.06 -9.05 2.14
CA GLY A 139 15.19 -9.10 3.05
C GLY A 139 15.16 -8.02 4.14
N ALA A 140 14.47 -6.91 3.88
CA ALA A 140 14.41 -5.80 4.79
C ALA A 140 13.35 -5.92 5.90
N MET A 141 12.41 -6.86 5.72
CA MET A 141 11.25 -7.00 6.59
C MET A 141 11.63 -7.59 7.94
N ASP A 142 10.86 -7.23 8.97
CA ASP A 142 11.00 -7.70 10.35
C ASP A 142 10.37 -9.08 10.60
N ASP A 143 9.49 -9.56 9.71
CA ASP A 143 8.74 -10.82 9.85
C ASP A 143 8.66 -11.61 8.53
N GLU A 144 8.98 -12.92 8.58
CA GLU A 144 8.91 -13.83 7.44
C GLU A 144 7.47 -14.16 6.98
N GLN A 145 6.45 -13.87 7.77
CA GLN A 145 5.06 -14.15 7.41
C GLN A 145 4.66 -13.47 6.09
N TYR A 146 5.16 -12.26 5.84
CA TYR A 146 4.89 -11.53 4.60
C TYR A 146 5.57 -12.18 3.38
N VAL A 147 6.73 -12.82 3.58
CA VAL A 147 7.39 -13.62 2.54
C VAL A 147 6.56 -14.86 2.20
N TYR A 148 6.05 -15.54 3.22
CA TYR A 148 5.15 -16.68 3.03
C TYR A 148 3.87 -16.28 2.30
N GLN A 149 3.24 -15.17 2.70
CA GLN A 149 2.02 -14.66 2.07
C GLN A 149 2.26 -14.26 0.60
N MET A 150 3.40 -13.65 0.29
CA MET A 150 3.79 -13.37 -1.10
C MET A 150 3.93 -14.67 -1.90
N GLY A 151 4.65 -15.67 -1.36
CA GLY A 151 4.78 -16.99 -1.97
C GLY A 151 3.42 -17.62 -2.26
N ARG A 152 2.48 -17.56 -1.30
CA ARG A 152 1.09 -18.01 -1.46
C ARG A 152 0.39 -17.31 -2.62
N GLU A 153 0.40 -15.98 -2.67
CA GLU A 153 -0.33 -15.24 -3.70
C GLU A 153 0.25 -15.49 -5.10
N ILE A 154 1.58 -15.63 -5.20
CA ILE A 154 2.24 -16.06 -6.45
C ILE A 154 1.78 -17.46 -6.83
N ALA A 155 1.74 -18.40 -5.89
CA ALA A 155 1.31 -19.77 -6.15
C ALA A 155 -0.12 -19.87 -6.68
N LEU A 156 -1.05 -19.13 -6.05
CA LEU A 156 -2.46 -19.08 -6.48
C LEU A 156 -2.61 -18.54 -7.91
N LYS A 157 -1.83 -17.50 -8.26
CA LYS A 157 -1.80 -16.94 -9.63
C LYS A 157 -1.20 -17.92 -10.63
N MET A 158 -0.11 -18.59 -10.28
CA MET A 158 0.51 -19.64 -11.10
C MET A 158 -0.44 -20.81 -11.36
N LYS A 159 -1.12 -21.29 -10.32
CA LYS A 159 -2.12 -22.37 -10.43
C LYS A 159 -3.28 -21.98 -11.34
N THR A 160 -3.73 -20.72 -11.28
CA THR A 160 -4.76 -20.18 -12.17
C THR A 160 -4.34 -20.26 -13.64
N LEU A 161 -3.04 -20.14 -13.95
CA LEU A 161 -2.49 -20.29 -15.31
C LEU A 161 -2.12 -21.74 -15.69
N GLY A 162 -2.37 -22.72 -14.82
CA GLY A 162 -1.94 -24.10 -15.04
C GLY A 162 -0.43 -24.28 -14.98
N VAL A 163 0.26 -23.44 -14.19
CA VAL A 163 1.69 -23.54 -13.90
C VAL A 163 1.87 -24.36 -12.61
N HIS A 164 2.90 -25.19 -12.56
CA HIS A 164 3.14 -26.21 -11.53
C HIS A 164 4.49 -26.05 -10.83
N ILE A 165 5.47 -25.42 -11.50
CA ILE A 165 6.82 -25.23 -10.99
C ILE A 165 7.17 -23.74 -11.03
N SER A 166 7.70 -23.23 -9.93
CA SER A 166 8.35 -21.93 -9.88
C SER A 166 9.85 -22.12 -9.73
N PHE A 167 10.62 -21.57 -10.66
CA PHE A 167 12.07 -21.46 -10.53
C PHE A 167 12.44 -20.33 -9.57
N SER A 168 12.02 -20.47 -8.31
CA SER A 168 12.24 -19.55 -7.21
C SER A 168 12.06 -20.27 -5.86
N PRO A 169 12.61 -19.73 -4.75
CA PRO A 169 13.38 -18.48 -4.67
C PRO A 169 14.85 -18.62 -5.11
N VAL A 170 15.46 -17.48 -5.43
CA VAL A 170 16.93 -17.35 -5.42
C VAL A 170 17.37 -17.34 -3.95
N VAL A 171 18.29 -18.25 -3.59
CA VAL A 171 18.78 -18.40 -2.20
C VAL A 171 20.26 -18.04 -2.06
N ASP A 172 20.84 -17.51 -3.14
CA ASP A 172 22.21 -16.99 -3.20
C ASP A 172 22.38 -15.88 -2.15
N ILE A 173 23.43 -15.97 -1.33
CA ILE A 173 23.80 -14.93 -0.35
C ILE A 173 24.58 -13.85 -1.08
N ASN A 174 24.13 -12.60 -1.06
CA ASN A 174 24.86 -11.54 -1.75
C ASN A 174 26.00 -10.99 -0.86
N SER A 175 27.07 -11.78 -0.68
CA SER A 175 28.28 -11.42 0.08
C SER A 175 29.09 -10.31 -0.59
N ASN A 176 28.98 -10.18 -1.91
CA ASN A 176 29.70 -9.18 -2.70
C ASN A 176 28.75 -8.06 -3.18
N PRO A 177 28.89 -6.81 -2.70
CA PRO A 177 28.03 -5.70 -3.09
C PRO A 177 28.23 -5.26 -4.56
N ASN A 178 29.30 -5.70 -5.23
CA ASN A 178 29.56 -5.44 -6.64
C ASN A 178 29.01 -6.54 -7.57
N ASN A 179 28.38 -7.59 -7.02
CA ASN A 179 27.82 -8.68 -7.83
C ASN A 179 26.81 -8.11 -8.86
N PRO A 180 27.05 -8.31 -10.17
CA PRO A 180 26.24 -7.68 -11.21
C PRO A 180 24.92 -8.42 -11.49
N VAL A 181 24.74 -9.66 -10.98
CA VAL A 181 23.66 -10.57 -11.35
C VAL A 181 22.70 -10.89 -10.21
N ILE A 182 23.20 -11.06 -8.98
CA ILE A 182 22.40 -11.39 -7.81
C ILE A 182 21.78 -10.12 -7.22
N GLY A 183 22.58 -9.25 -6.61
CA GLY A 183 22.14 -7.91 -6.18
C GLY A 183 20.79 -7.92 -5.47
N ASN A 184 19.76 -7.34 -6.10
CA ASN A 184 18.41 -7.23 -5.53
C ASN A 184 17.56 -8.52 -5.60
N ARG A 185 18.07 -9.59 -6.24
CA ARG A 185 17.47 -10.94 -6.28
C ARG A 185 17.87 -11.80 -5.09
N SER A 186 18.79 -11.36 -4.24
CA SER A 186 19.07 -11.99 -2.95
C SER A 186 18.26 -11.34 -1.83
N PHE A 187 17.96 -12.12 -0.79
CA PHE A 187 17.38 -11.63 0.45
C PHE A 187 18.36 -10.87 1.35
N GLY A 188 19.66 -10.87 1.04
CA GLY A 188 20.67 -10.14 1.82
C GLY A 188 22.00 -10.86 1.95
N GLU A 189 22.82 -10.41 2.88
CA GLU A 189 24.18 -10.95 3.11
C GLU A 189 24.28 -11.90 4.31
N ASN A 190 23.29 -11.89 5.21
CA ASN A 190 23.30 -12.78 6.37
C ASN A 190 22.67 -14.15 6.03
N LYS A 191 23.46 -15.23 6.15
CA LYS A 191 23.05 -16.60 5.78
C LYS A 191 21.81 -17.09 6.53
N GLU A 192 21.67 -16.79 7.82
CA GLU A 192 20.52 -17.24 8.61
C GLU A 192 19.24 -16.55 8.17
N GLN A 193 19.32 -15.24 7.91
CA GLN A 193 18.20 -14.44 7.43
C GLN A 193 17.79 -14.81 6.00
N VAL A 194 18.77 -15.04 5.12
CA VAL A 194 18.52 -15.56 3.76
C VAL A 194 17.83 -16.92 3.83
N ALA A 195 18.32 -17.85 4.66
CA ALA A 195 17.73 -19.17 4.81
C ALA A 195 16.28 -19.12 5.34
N LYS A 196 16.02 -18.34 6.41
CA LYS A 196 14.66 -18.19 6.98
C LYS A 196 13.65 -17.70 5.95
N ARG A 197 13.98 -16.63 5.23
CA ARG A 197 13.10 -16.04 4.21
C ARG A 197 12.93 -16.96 3.00
N SER A 198 14.00 -17.66 2.59
CA SER A 198 13.93 -18.67 1.54
C SER A 198 12.93 -19.77 1.90
N VAL A 199 13.01 -20.31 3.13
CA VAL A 199 12.08 -21.35 3.62
C VAL A 199 10.64 -20.84 3.66
N ALA A 200 10.40 -19.61 4.12
CA ALA A 200 9.06 -19.02 4.12
C ALA A 200 8.49 -18.90 2.71
N TYR A 201 9.29 -18.44 1.73
CA TYR A 201 8.88 -18.36 0.33
C TYR A 201 8.57 -19.74 -0.26
N ILE A 202 9.43 -20.73 0.00
CA ILE A 202 9.26 -22.13 -0.45
C ILE A 202 7.95 -22.69 0.08
N ARG A 203 7.66 -22.52 1.38
CA ARG A 203 6.40 -22.97 1.99
C ARG A 203 5.20 -22.29 1.36
N GLY A 204 5.26 -20.96 1.16
CA GLY A 204 4.19 -20.21 0.50
C GLY A 204 3.82 -20.80 -0.87
N LEU A 205 4.82 -21.21 -1.66
CA LEU A 205 4.63 -21.91 -2.93
C LEU A 205 4.07 -23.34 -2.76
N GLN A 206 4.78 -24.17 -1.99
CA GLN A 206 4.52 -25.61 -1.93
C GLN A 206 3.22 -25.95 -1.22
N ASP A 207 2.86 -25.22 -0.16
CA ASP A 207 1.60 -25.42 0.56
C ASP A 207 0.37 -25.13 -0.32
N HIS A 208 0.57 -24.38 -1.41
CA HIS A 208 -0.47 -24.02 -2.38
C HIS A 208 -0.33 -24.76 -3.73
N GLY A 209 0.49 -25.81 -3.76
CA GLY A 209 0.58 -26.76 -4.87
C GLY A 209 1.51 -26.34 -6.01
N ILE A 210 2.49 -25.47 -5.74
CA ILE A 210 3.56 -25.13 -6.69
C ILE A 210 4.89 -25.68 -6.18
N VAL A 211 5.56 -26.47 -7.02
CA VAL A 211 6.92 -26.96 -6.75
C VAL A 211 7.88 -25.76 -6.74
N ALA A 212 8.51 -25.52 -5.59
CA ALA A 212 9.57 -24.53 -5.47
C ALA A 212 10.91 -25.13 -5.91
N VAL A 213 11.75 -24.30 -6.53
CA VAL A 213 13.09 -24.70 -6.99
C VAL A 213 14.09 -23.64 -6.56
N VAL A 214 14.95 -24.00 -5.60
CA VAL A 214 16.01 -23.11 -5.11
C VAL A 214 17.16 -23.03 -6.10
N LYS A 215 17.73 -21.83 -6.25
CA LYS A 215 18.80 -21.55 -7.23
C LYS A 215 19.75 -20.44 -6.76
N HIS A 216 20.99 -20.39 -7.25
CA HIS A 216 21.60 -21.32 -8.23
C HIS A 216 22.69 -22.16 -7.55
N PHE A 217 22.45 -23.45 -7.38
CA PHE A 217 23.37 -24.32 -6.67
C PHE A 217 24.74 -24.37 -7.37
N PRO A 218 25.88 -24.32 -6.65
CA PRO A 218 26.02 -24.31 -5.17
C PRO A 218 26.10 -22.93 -4.50
N GLY A 219 25.75 -21.85 -5.21
CA GLY A 219 25.76 -20.47 -4.71
C GLY A 219 26.43 -19.54 -5.72
N HIS A 220 25.71 -18.52 -6.21
CA HIS A 220 26.17 -17.55 -7.22
C HIS A 220 26.42 -16.15 -6.60
N GLY A 221 26.46 -16.08 -5.28
CA GLY A 221 26.47 -14.85 -4.50
C GLY A 221 27.77 -14.02 -4.57
N ASP A 222 28.89 -14.70 -4.79
CA ASP A 222 30.24 -14.12 -4.68
C ASP A 222 30.92 -13.83 -6.03
N THR A 223 30.17 -13.86 -7.15
CA THR A 223 30.78 -13.69 -8.48
C THR A 223 30.88 -12.24 -8.93
N ASP A 224 32.01 -11.87 -9.54
CA ASP A 224 32.23 -10.58 -10.21
C ASP A 224 31.90 -10.60 -11.72
N VAL A 225 31.46 -11.74 -12.27
CA VAL A 225 31.26 -11.95 -13.72
C VAL A 225 29.84 -12.43 -13.99
N ASP A 226 29.19 -11.85 -15.01
CA ASP A 226 27.86 -12.27 -15.46
C ASP A 226 27.90 -13.62 -16.20
N SER A 227 27.18 -14.63 -15.69
CA SER A 227 27.07 -15.97 -16.27
C SER A 227 26.46 -16.00 -17.68
N HIS A 228 25.77 -14.94 -18.10
CA HIS A 228 25.22 -14.83 -19.46
C HIS A 228 26.28 -14.48 -20.50
N VAL A 229 27.42 -13.93 -20.08
CA VAL A 229 28.48 -13.42 -20.96
C VAL A 229 29.71 -14.34 -20.94
N ALA A 230 30.08 -14.88 -19.78
CA ALA A 230 31.18 -15.82 -19.61
C ALA A 230 30.90 -16.78 -18.45
N LEU A 231 31.59 -17.92 -18.39
CA LEU A 231 31.46 -18.87 -17.30
C LEU A 231 32.06 -18.27 -16.01
N PRO A 232 31.25 -17.95 -14.96
CA PRO A 232 31.77 -17.37 -13.73
C PRO A 232 32.61 -18.39 -12.97
N VAL A 233 33.65 -17.90 -12.31
CA VAL A 233 34.56 -18.74 -11.52
C VAL A 233 34.30 -18.47 -10.04
N ILE A 234 34.08 -19.53 -9.27
CA ILE A 234 33.99 -19.45 -7.81
C ILE A 234 35.27 -20.06 -7.24
N ASN A 235 36.08 -19.22 -6.61
CA ASN A 235 37.38 -19.59 -6.02
C ASN A 235 37.30 -19.81 -4.49
N SER A 236 36.11 -19.79 -3.90
CA SER A 236 35.90 -19.97 -2.47
C SER A 236 36.48 -21.28 -1.96
N ASP A 237 37.10 -21.25 -0.78
CA ASP A 237 37.54 -22.47 -0.11
C ASP A 237 36.35 -23.30 0.40
N LEU A 238 36.60 -24.56 0.77
CA LEU A 238 35.56 -25.48 1.21
C LEU A 238 34.86 -25.00 2.50
N ALA A 239 35.57 -24.27 3.37
CA ALA A 239 35.03 -23.79 4.63
C ALA A 239 34.03 -22.64 4.38
N HIS A 240 34.36 -21.69 3.51
CA HIS A 240 33.47 -20.63 3.07
C HIS A 240 32.25 -21.21 2.36
N LEU A 241 32.47 -22.08 1.37
CA LEU A 241 31.39 -22.73 0.62
C LEU A 241 30.40 -23.44 1.55
N THR A 242 30.90 -24.22 2.51
CA THR A 242 30.06 -24.99 3.43
C THR A 242 29.33 -24.10 4.44
N ASN A 243 30.02 -23.10 5.00
CA ASN A 243 29.49 -22.29 6.09
C ASN A 243 28.65 -21.10 5.62
N MET A 244 28.79 -20.68 4.36
CA MET A 244 28.08 -19.55 3.76
C MET A 244 27.19 -20.03 2.61
N ASP A 245 27.76 -20.27 1.43
CA ASP A 245 27.01 -20.47 0.18
C ASP A 245 26.01 -21.63 0.24
N LEU A 246 26.43 -22.78 0.79
CA LEU A 246 25.61 -23.99 0.87
C LEU A 246 24.58 -23.94 2.01
N TYR A 247 24.71 -23.00 2.95
CA TYR A 247 23.87 -22.97 4.15
C TYR A 247 22.38 -22.80 3.81
N PRO A 248 21.95 -21.81 2.97
CA PRO A 248 20.54 -21.68 2.60
C PRO A 248 20.01 -22.88 1.80
N PHE A 249 20.84 -23.54 0.98
CA PHE A 249 20.45 -24.76 0.27
C PHE A 249 20.18 -25.90 1.25
N GLN A 250 21.09 -26.14 2.20
CA GLN A 250 20.93 -27.19 3.20
C GLN A 250 19.68 -26.97 4.07
N GLN A 251 19.42 -25.72 4.48
CA GLN A 251 18.20 -25.37 5.21
C GLN A 251 16.94 -25.59 4.37
N SER A 252 16.98 -25.27 3.08
CA SER A 252 15.87 -25.51 2.15
C SER A 252 15.60 -27.01 1.97
N PHE A 253 16.65 -27.84 1.92
CA PHE A 253 16.51 -29.30 1.82
C PHE A 253 15.87 -29.88 3.09
N GLN A 254 16.31 -29.44 4.26
CA GLN A 254 15.70 -29.83 5.55
C GLN A 254 14.24 -29.37 5.66
N ALA A 255 13.90 -28.23 5.06
CA ALA A 255 12.52 -27.73 4.98
C ALA A 255 11.66 -28.43 3.90
N GLY A 256 12.21 -29.37 3.14
CA GLY A 256 11.47 -30.16 2.16
C GLY A 256 11.23 -29.46 0.82
N VAL A 257 12.15 -28.59 0.37
CA VAL A 257 12.11 -28.06 -1.00
C VAL A 257 12.14 -29.20 -2.02
N MET A 258 11.28 -29.11 -3.03
CA MET A 258 11.08 -30.18 -4.01
C MET A 258 12.02 -30.12 -5.22
N GLY A 259 12.62 -28.95 -5.49
CA GLY A 259 13.53 -28.73 -6.61
C GLY A 259 14.80 -27.95 -6.23
N VAL A 260 15.89 -28.23 -6.95
CA VAL A 260 17.11 -27.40 -6.97
C VAL A 260 17.56 -27.22 -8.42
N MET A 261 17.99 -26.01 -8.77
CA MET A 261 18.58 -25.72 -10.07
C MET A 261 20.09 -25.53 -9.92
N VAL A 262 20.87 -26.24 -10.74
CA VAL A 262 22.33 -26.16 -10.77
C VAL A 262 22.74 -25.07 -11.76
N GLY A 263 23.54 -24.10 -11.30
CA GLY A 263 24.01 -22.99 -12.12
C GLY A 263 25.19 -23.34 -13.02
N HIS A 264 25.36 -22.62 -14.13
CA HIS A 264 26.52 -22.75 -15.01
C HIS A 264 27.74 -22.02 -14.44
N LEU A 265 28.42 -22.64 -13.47
CA LEU A 265 29.54 -22.07 -12.70
C LEU A 265 30.77 -22.96 -12.81
N TYR A 266 31.98 -22.39 -12.95
CA TYR A 266 33.22 -23.15 -12.86
C TYR A 266 33.76 -23.12 -11.42
N MET A 267 34.05 -24.31 -10.86
CA MET A 267 34.55 -24.46 -9.49
C MET A 267 35.80 -25.34 -9.45
N PRO A 268 37.01 -24.73 -9.47
CA PRO A 268 38.29 -25.46 -9.41
C PRO A 268 38.41 -26.44 -8.24
N LEU A 269 37.69 -26.18 -7.14
CA LEU A 269 37.66 -27.02 -5.95
C LEU A 269 37.13 -28.45 -6.22
N PHE A 270 36.26 -28.63 -7.22
CA PHE A 270 35.64 -29.91 -7.53
C PHE A 270 36.04 -30.47 -8.90
N ASP A 271 36.35 -29.60 -9.87
CA ASP A 271 36.83 -30.00 -11.19
C ASP A 271 37.89 -29.03 -11.68
N THR A 272 39.02 -29.56 -12.14
CA THR A 272 40.16 -28.76 -12.61
C THR A 272 40.06 -28.37 -14.09
N VAL A 273 39.07 -28.90 -14.80
CA VAL A 273 38.86 -28.64 -16.24
C VAL A 273 37.95 -27.43 -16.39
N ARG A 274 38.50 -26.32 -16.91
CA ARG A 274 37.81 -25.03 -17.00
C ARG A 274 36.50 -25.05 -17.80
N SER A 275 36.34 -25.95 -18.76
CA SER A 275 35.11 -26.10 -19.55
C SER A 275 34.01 -26.88 -18.82
N VAL A 276 34.31 -27.54 -17.70
CA VAL A 276 33.33 -28.29 -16.91
C VAL A 276 32.61 -27.34 -15.96
N SER A 277 31.37 -26.98 -16.30
CA SER A 277 30.50 -26.23 -15.41
C SER A 277 29.88 -27.13 -14.33
N ALA A 278 29.40 -26.54 -13.24
CA ALA A 278 28.76 -27.24 -12.14
C ALA A 278 27.58 -28.10 -12.63
N THR A 279 26.83 -27.63 -13.62
CA THR A 279 25.72 -28.37 -14.25
C THR A 279 26.13 -29.72 -14.84
N ILE A 280 27.37 -29.87 -15.34
CA ILE A 280 27.88 -31.11 -15.94
C ILE A 280 28.97 -31.79 -15.10
N SER A 281 29.23 -31.29 -13.90
CA SER A 281 30.17 -31.89 -12.96
C SER A 281 29.51 -33.01 -12.17
N ARG A 282 29.98 -34.25 -12.34
CA ARG A 282 29.54 -35.37 -11.50
C ARG A 282 29.97 -35.20 -10.04
N ASN A 283 31.13 -34.58 -9.80
CA ASN A 283 31.64 -34.31 -8.46
C ASN A 283 30.73 -33.33 -7.68
N LEU A 284 30.15 -32.34 -8.37
CA LEU A 284 29.20 -31.40 -7.77
C LEU A 284 27.78 -31.95 -7.71
N VAL A 285 27.22 -32.41 -8.83
CA VAL A 285 25.80 -32.80 -8.89
C VAL A 285 25.54 -34.11 -8.15
N THR A 286 26.38 -35.12 -8.36
CA THR A 286 26.23 -36.40 -7.65
C THR A 286 26.96 -36.37 -6.31
N GLY A 287 28.26 -36.09 -6.33
CA GLY A 287 29.12 -36.19 -5.14
C GLY A 287 28.76 -35.19 -4.02
N LEU A 288 28.59 -33.90 -4.34
CA LEU A 288 28.24 -32.89 -3.34
C LEU A 288 26.73 -32.87 -3.07
N LEU A 289 25.91 -32.62 -4.08
CA LEU A 289 24.48 -32.35 -3.89
C LEU A 289 23.68 -33.60 -3.48
N LYS A 290 23.77 -34.70 -4.23
CA LYS A 290 22.94 -35.89 -4.00
C LYS A 290 23.46 -36.80 -2.88
N GLU A 291 24.78 -36.91 -2.76
CA GLU A 291 25.45 -37.77 -1.77
C GLU A 291 25.73 -36.99 -0.48
N LYS A 292 26.69 -36.06 -0.47
CA LYS A 292 27.11 -35.37 0.77
C LYS A 292 26.01 -34.53 1.42
N MET A 293 25.26 -33.76 0.64
CA MET A 293 24.11 -32.97 1.15
C MET A 293 22.80 -33.78 1.19
N ALA A 294 22.86 -35.06 0.78
CA ALA A 294 21.75 -36.00 0.80
C ALA A 294 20.46 -35.52 0.11
N TYR A 295 20.55 -34.63 -0.89
CA TYR A 295 19.36 -34.09 -1.54
C TYR A 295 18.67 -35.13 -2.43
N LYS A 296 17.37 -35.36 -2.19
CA LYS A 296 16.56 -36.38 -2.90
C LYS A 296 15.46 -35.80 -3.78
N GLY A 297 15.21 -34.49 -3.77
CA GLY A 297 14.23 -33.81 -4.65
C GLY A 297 14.74 -33.62 -6.08
N LEU A 298 13.95 -33.05 -6.99
CA LEU A 298 14.30 -32.90 -8.41
C LEU A 298 15.53 -32.00 -8.60
N VAL A 299 16.47 -32.43 -9.44
CA VAL A 299 17.62 -31.62 -9.88
C VAL A 299 17.38 -31.15 -11.31
N PHE A 300 17.35 -29.84 -11.49
CA PHE A 300 17.19 -29.17 -12.77
C PHE A 300 18.54 -28.61 -13.22
N THR A 301 18.84 -28.73 -14.51
CA THR A 301 19.88 -27.87 -15.11
C THR A 301 19.37 -26.43 -15.17
N ASP A 302 20.27 -25.45 -15.13
CA ASP A 302 19.99 -24.15 -15.73
C ASP A 302 19.85 -24.31 -17.26
N ALA A 303 19.41 -23.26 -17.95
CA ALA A 303 19.10 -23.31 -19.38
C ALA A 303 20.31 -23.77 -20.21
N LEU A 304 20.22 -24.95 -20.82
CA LEU A 304 21.33 -25.59 -21.54
C LEU A 304 21.68 -24.88 -22.85
N ASN A 305 20.78 -24.09 -23.42
CA ASN A 305 21.05 -23.25 -24.58
C ASN A 305 21.83 -21.95 -24.26
N MET A 306 22.22 -21.72 -23.00
CA MET A 306 23.03 -20.56 -22.63
C MET A 306 24.41 -20.63 -23.30
N LYS A 307 24.72 -19.60 -24.08
CA LYS A 307 25.92 -19.56 -24.95
C LYS A 307 27.24 -19.70 -24.20
N SER A 308 27.29 -19.36 -22.91
CA SER A 308 28.48 -19.51 -22.06
C SER A 308 28.91 -20.97 -21.88
N VAL A 309 28.00 -21.93 -22.06
CA VAL A 309 28.29 -23.37 -21.99
C VAL A 309 27.97 -24.09 -23.31
N ALA A 310 26.84 -23.77 -23.95
CA ALA A 310 26.39 -24.44 -25.18
C ALA A 310 27.44 -24.42 -26.30
N ASN A 311 28.16 -23.29 -26.48
CA ASN A 311 29.17 -23.15 -27.53
C ASN A 311 30.40 -24.07 -27.35
N LEU A 312 30.55 -24.72 -26.20
CA LEU A 312 31.66 -25.64 -25.91
C LEU A 312 31.39 -27.07 -26.37
N TYR A 313 30.16 -27.39 -26.78
CA TYR A 313 29.70 -28.75 -27.07
C TYR A 313 28.88 -28.78 -28.35
N LYS A 314 28.76 -29.96 -28.99
CA LYS A 314 27.80 -30.13 -30.09
C LYS A 314 26.37 -30.26 -29.54
N PRO A 315 25.33 -29.94 -30.32
CA PRO A 315 23.95 -30.18 -29.92
C PRO A 315 23.74 -31.62 -29.42
N GLY A 316 23.10 -31.76 -28.26
CA GLY A 316 22.85 -33.06 -27.60
C GLY A 316 23.98 -33.60 -26.73
N GLU A 317 25.25 -33.22 -26.95
CA GLU A 317 26.36 -33.67 -26.08
C GLU A 317 26.24 -33.06 -24.67
N LEU A 318 25.91 -31.78 -24.57
CA LEU A 318 25.74 -31.09 -23.30
C LEU A 318 24.60 -31.71 -22.46
N ASP A 319 23.48 -32.05 -23.11
CA ASP A 319 22.34 -32.73 -22.50
C ASP A 319 22.73 -34.09 -21.90
N ALA A 320 23.46 -34.91 -22.66
CA ALA A 320 23.93 -36.21 -22.22
C ALA A 320 24.94 -36.09 -21.06
N LEU A 321 25.84 -35.11 -21.09
CA LEU A 321 26.78 -34.83 -20.01
C LEU A 321 26.07 -34.36 -18.73
N ALA A 322 25.06 -33.49 -18.85
CA ALA A 322 24.25 -33.06 -17.71
C ALA A 322 23.49 -34.24 -17.09
N LEU A 323 22.95 -35.14 -17.91
CA LEU A 323 22.32 -36.36 -17.43
C LEU A 323 23.36 -37.27 -16.75
N LEU A 324 24.55 -37.45 -17.31
CA LEU A 324 25.62 -38.24 -16.71
C LEU A 324 26.08 -37.68 -15.35
N ALA A 325 26.15 -36.36 -15.22
CA ALA A 325 26.51 -35.67 -13.98
C ALA A 325 25.51 -35.93 -12.85
N GLY A 326 24.24 -36.19 -13.20
CA GLY A 326 23.19 -36.54 -12.25
C GLY A 326 21.94 -35.68 -12.32
N ASN A 327 21.75 -34.80 -13.31
CA ASN A 327 20.55 -33.98 -13.40
C ASN A 327 19.31 -34.83 -13.72
N ASP A 328 18.14 -34.46 -13.19
CA ASP A 328 16.89 -35.18 -13.44
C ASP A 328 16.11 -34.55 -14.61
N VAL A 329 16.09 -33.22 -14.71
CA VAL A 329 15.38 -32.47 -15.76
C VAL A 329 16.35 -31.58 -16.53
N LEU A 330 16.35 -31.75 -17.86
CA LEU A 330 17.16 -31.01 -18.82
C LEU A 330 16.36 -29.81 -19.35
N LEU A 331 16.70 -28.62 -18.87
CA LEU A 331 16.02 -27.37 -19.20
C LEU A 331 16.62 -26.74 -20.46
N PHE A 332 15.79 -26.36 -21.42
CA PHE A 332 16.19 -25.63 -22.64
C PHE A 332 17.26 -26.35 -23.46
N SER A 333 17.08 -27.65 -23.70
CA SER A 333 17.86 -28.37 -24.71
C SER A 333 17.83 -27.64 -26.06
N GLU A 334 18.98 -27.56 -26.73
CA GLU A 334 19.11 -26.88 -28.03
C GLU A 334 18.36 -27.64 -29.14
N ASP A 335 18.46 -28.97 -29.15
CA ASP A 335 17.76 -29.85 -30.07
C ASP A 335 17.40 -31.18 -29.38
N VAL A 336 16.13 -31.30 -28.98
CA VAL A 336 15.61 -32.48 -28.28
C VAL A 336 15.77 -33.79 -29.07
N PRO A 337 15.39 -33.86 -30.37
CA PRO A 337 15.68 -35.03 -31.21
C PRO A 337 17.15 -35.50 -31.15
N VAL A 338 18.09 -34.58 -31.35
CA VAL A 338 19.53 -34.89 -31.35
C VAL A 338 20.00 -35.32 -29.95
N ALA A 339 19.55 -34.63 -28.90
CA ALA A 339 19.86 -34.98 -27.52
C ALA A 339 19.37 -36.38 -27.13
N ILE A 340 18.15 -36.76 -27.53
CA ILE A 340 17.62 -38.11 -27.29
C ILE A 340 18.49 -39.15 -28.00
N GLN A 341 18.87 -38.90 -29.26
CA GLN A 341 19.74 -39.82 -29.99
C GLN A 341 21.11 -39.97 -29.32
N LYS A 342 21.71 -38.87 -28.86
CA LYS A 342 22.98 -38.88 -28.13
C LYS A 342 22.90 -39.67 -26.81
N ILE A 343 21.82 -39.51 -26.05
CA ILE A 343 21.58 -40.27 -24.81
C ILE A 343 21.43 -41.77 -25.10
N LYS A 344 20.75 -42.14 -26.19
CA LYS A 344 20.63 -43.55 -26.61
C LYS A 344 21.99 -44.16 -26.95
N GLU A 345 22.87 -43.42 -27.62
CA GLU A 345 24.24 -43.86 -27.89
C GLU A 345 25.03 -44.08 -26.59
N ASP A 346 24.91 -43.17 -25.63
CA ASP A 346 25.64 -43.28 -24.37
C ASP A 346 25.09 -44.40 -23.45
N LEU A 347 23.78 -44.71 -23.54
CA LEU A 347 23.19 -45.92 -22.94
C LEU A 347 23.73 -47.19 -23.61
N ALA A 348 23.76 -47.24 -24.94
CA ALA A 348 24.28 -48.39 -25.70
C ALA A 348 25.78 -48.61 -25.44
N ALA A 349 26.54 -47.53 -25.23
CA ALA A 349 27.95 -47.57 -24.88
C ALA A 349 28.21 -47.86 -23.39
N GLY A 350 27.17 -48.05 -22.57
CA GLY A 350 27.30 -48.32 -21.14
C GLY A 350 27.81 -47.14 -20.29
N LYS A 351 27.84 -45.92 -20.84
CA LYS A 351 28.21 -44.71 -20.09
C LYS A 351 27.07 -44.26 -19.18
N LEU A 352 25.83 -44.49 -19.59
CA LEU A 352 24.62 -44.29 -18.79
C LEU A 352 24.00 -45.65 -18.46
N VAL A 353 23.39 -45.74 -17.29
CA VAL A 353 22.66 -46.94 -16.84
C VAL A 353 21.16 -46.70 -17.00
N GLN A 354 20.44 -47.63 -17.65
CA GLN A 354 19.00 -47.50 -17.89
C GLN A 354 18.19 -47.37 -16.58
N GLU A 355 18.58 -48.10 -15.54
CA GLU A 355 17.90 -48.03 -14.23
C GLU A 355 17.98 -46.60 -13.63
N ASP A 356 19.13 -45.92 -13.76
CA ASP A 356 19.27 -44.54 -13.28
C ASP A 356 18.34 -43.58 -14.04
N VAL A 357 18.20 -43.76 -15.36
CA VAL A 357 17.27 -42.99 -16.18
C VAL A 357 15.82 -43.26 -15.75
N ASP A 358 15.47 -44.53 -15.56
CA ASP A 358 14.14 -44.96 -15.18
C ASP A 358 13.73 -44.42 -13.80
N GLN A 359 14.66 -44.40 -12.83
CA GLN A 359 14.45 -43.79 -11.51
C GLN A 359 14.16 -42.28 -11.61
N ARG A 360 14.89 -41.55 -12.47
CA ARG A 360 14.67 -40.11 -12.68
C ARG A 360 13.33 -39.83 -13.34
N VAL A 361 12.93 -40.64 -14.32
CA VAL A 361 11.61 -40.52 -14.94
C VAL A 361 10.50 -40.77 -13.93
N ARG A 362 10.61 -41.79 -13.07
CA ARG A 362 9.64 -42.03 -11.98
C ARG A 362 9.56 -40.83 -11.02
N LYS A 363 10.68 -40.20 -10.71
CA LYS A 363 10.75 -39.00 -9.88
C LYS A 363 9.99 -37.81 -10.50
N ILE A 364 10.13 -37.61 -11.81
CA ILE A 364 9.38 -36.58 -12.56
C ILE A 364 7.87 -36.91 -12.55
N LEU A 365 7.50 -38.17 -12.74
CA LEU A 365 6.10 -38.61 -12.64
C LEU A 365 5.54 -38.36 -11.23
N ARG A 366 6.31 -38.62 -10.16
CA ARG A 366 5.89 -38.29 -8.79
C ARG A 366 5.61 -36.80 -8.61
N ALA A 367 6.46 -35.93 -9.16
CA ALA A 367 6.22 -34.49 -9.14
C ALA A 367 4.94 -34.09 -9.90
N LYS A 368 4.63 -34.76 -11.02
CA LYS A 368 3.35 -34.59 -11.73
C LYS A 368 2.15 -34.98 -10.87
N PHE A 369 2.22 -36.14 -10.21
CA PHE A 369 1.16 -36.57 -9.30
C PHE A 369 0.95 -35.57 -8.16
N TRP A 370 2.04 -35.12 -7.52
CA TRP A 370 2.01 -34.12 -6.45
C TRP A 370 1.36 -32.81 -6.91
N ALA A 371 1.70 -32.35 -8.11
CA ALA A 371 1.13 -31.13 -8.70
C ALA A 371 -0.34 -31.29 -9.17
N GLY A 372 -0.96 -32.46 -8.94
CA GLY A 372 -2.35 -32.74 -9.29
C GLY A 372 -2.59 -33.11 -10.75
N LEU A 373 -1.53 -33.34 -11.54
CA LEU A 373 -1.63 -33.66 -12.97
C LEU A 373 -2.16 -35.07 -13.25
N ASN A 374 -2.30 -35.91 -12.22
CA ASN A 374 -3.08 -37.14 -12.33
C ASN A 374 -4.57 -36.89 -12.64
N ARG A 375 -5.05 -35.64 -12.48
CA ARG A 375 -6.38 -35.18 -12.91
C ARG A 375 -6.22 -34.02 -13.89
N ARG A 376 -6.52 -34.24 -15.17
CA ARG A 376 -6.41 -33.19 -16.19
C ARG A 376 -7.42 -32.06 -15.91
N GLN A 377 -6.91 -30.84 -15.79
CA GLN A 377 -7.71 -29.62 -15.66
C GLN A 377 -7.39 -28.66 -16.79
N ARG A 378 -8.40 -27.94 -17.28
CA ARG A 378 -8.22 -26.84 -18.23
C ARG A 378 -8.22 -25.52 -17.49
N VAL A 379 -7.40 -24.59 -17.94
CA VAL A 379 -7.40 -23.20 -17.47
C VAL A 379 -8.70 -22.51 -17.89
N ASP A 380 -9.38 -21.86 -16.94
CA ASP A 380 -10.59 -21.05 -17.15
C ASP A 380 -10.23 -19.70 -17.79
N VAL A 381 -10.14 -19.69 -19.12
CA VAL A 381 -9.78 -18.49 -19.89
C VAL A 381 -10.80 -17.35 -19.75
N PRO A 382 -12.13 -17.58 -19.77
CA PRO A 382 -13.14 -16.53 -19.56
C PRO A 382 -12.96 -15.73 -18.26
N ASN A 383 -12.73 -16.38 -17.12
CA ASN A 383 -12.61 -15.68 -15.82
C ASN A 383 -11.16 -15.40 -15.40
N LEU A 384 -10.19 -15.64 -16.28
CA LEU A 384 -8.77 -15.60 -15.97
C LEU A 384 -8.33 -14.31 -15.28
N MET A 385 -8.64 -13.15 -15.88
CA MET A 385 -8.19 -11.87 -15.34
C MET A 385 -8.82 -11.55 -13.98
N THR A 386 -10.08 -11.92 -13.77
CA THR A 386 -10.75 -11.79 -12.47
C THR A 386 -10.05 -12.63 -11.40
N ASN A 387 -9.66 -13.87 -11.75
CA ASN A 387 -8.98 -14.78 -10.85
C ASN A 387 -7.52 -14.38 -10.58
N LEU A 388 -6.85 -13.72 -11.54
CA LEU A 388 -5.50 -13.18 -11.35
C LEU A 388 -5.50 -11.87 -10.56
N ASN A 389 -6.51 -11.01 -10.71
CA ASN A 389 -6.61 -9.71 -10.05
C ASN A 389 -7.28 -9.80 -8.66
N ARG A 390 -6.74 -10.68 -7.80
CA ARG A 390 -7.21 -10.86 -6.42
C ARG A 390 -6.93 -9.59 -5.58
N PRO A 391 -7.92 -9.06 -4.85
CA PRO A 391 -7.71 -7.93 -3.95
C PRO A 391 -6.67 -8.20 -2.85
N GLN A 392 -6.68 -9.41 -2.28
CA GLN A 392 -5.71 -9.83 -1.26
C GLN A 392 -4.26 -9.75 -1.74
N SER A 393 -3.99 -9.93 -3.04
CA SER A 393 -2.64 -9.75 -3.57
C SER A 393 -2.14 -8.31 -3.41
N ARG A 394 -3.02 -7.32 -3.55
CA ARG A 394 -2.68 -5.90 -3.35
C ARG A 394 -2.42 -5.58 -1.88
N THR A 395 -3.19 -6.17 -0.97
CA THR A 395 -2.95 -6.07 0.48
C THR A 395 -1.56 -6.57 0.84
N VAL A 396 -1.23 -7.81 0.45
CA VAL A 396 0.09 -8.41 0.72
C VAL A 396 1.21 -7.55 0.13
N ALA A 397 1.03 -7.03 -1.09
CA ALA A 397 2.03 -6.16 -1.70
C ALA A 397 2.21 -4.85 -0.93
N GLN A 398 1.13 -4.22 -0.46
CA GLN A 398 1.23 -3.03 0.38
C GLN A 398 1.96 -3.34 1.70
N GLU A 399 1.53 -4.36 2.44
CA GLU A 399 2.10 -4.77 3.73
C GLU A 399 3.61 -5.05 3.63
N ILE A 400 4.08 -5.66 2.53
CA ILE A 400 5.51 -5.84 2.29
C ILE A 400 6.28 -4.52 2.35
N TYR A 401 5.78 -3.44 1.73
CA TYR A 401 6.46 -2.15 1.77
C TYR A 401 6.31 -1.45 3.13
N GLU A 402 5.21 -1.67 3.85
CA GLU A 402 5.03 -1.19 5.23
C GLU A 402 6.10 -1.78 6.15
N HIS A 403 6.43 -3.06 5.95
CA HIS A 403 7.44 -3.77 6.76
C HIS A 403 8.87 -3.67 6.21
N ALA A 404 9.06 -3.37 4.93
CA ALA A 404 10.40 -3.26 4.33
C ALA A 404 11.00 -1.85 4.44
N THR A 405 10.20 -0.79 4.33
CA THR A 405 10.70 0.58 4.28
C THR A 405 11.57 0.89 5.49
N THR A 406 12.81 1.33 5.24
CA THR A 406 13.86 1.44 6.26
C THR A 406 14.30 2.89 6.43
N ILE A 407 14.19 3.44 7.63
CA ILE A 407 14.85 4.70 7.99
C ILE A 407 16.26 4.35 8.46
N VAL A 408 17.29 4.68 7.68
CA VAL A 408 18.67 4.31 7.99
C VAL A 408 19.41 5.38 8.79
N LYS A 409 19.02 6.66 8.62
CA LYS A 409 19.52 7.80 9.39
C LYS A 409 18.36 8.75 9.71
N ASN A 410 18.32 9.26 10.94
CA ASN A 410 17.27 10.17 11.41
C ASN A 410 17.83 11.19 12.41
N ASN A 411 18.76 12.03 11.98
CA ASN A 411 19.35 13.03 12.86
C ASN A 411 18.29 14.02 13.37
N GLU A 412 18.46 14.47 14.63
CA GLU A 412 17.54 15.38 15.33
C GLU A 412 16.11 14.84 15.49
N ASP A 413 15.92 13.51 15.38
CA ASP A 413 14.62 12.84 15.50
C ASP A 413 13.54 13.49 14.63
N LEU A 414 13.91 13.89 13.40
CA LEU A 414 13.04 14.61 12.47
C LEU A 414 11.84 13.76 12.01
N LEU A 415 12.05 12.47 11.79
CA LEU A 415 11.03 11.51 11.40
C LEU A 415 10.53 10.70 12.61
N PRO A 416 9.22 10.43 12.72
CA PRO A 416 8.17 10.93 11.84
C PRO A 416 7.91 12.43 12.07
N PHE A 417 7.46 13.14 11.03
CA PHE A 417 7.17 14.56 11.11
C PHE A 417 6.11 14.85 12.19
N HIS A 418 6.54 15.59 13.20
CA HIS A 418 5.72 16.04 14.31
C HIS A 418 5.54 17.57 14.26
N ARG A 419 4.56 18.11 14.99
CA ARG A 419 4.28 19.56 15.05
C ARG A 419 4.20 20.21 13.66
N LEU A 420 3.25 19.74 12.85
CA LEU A 420 3.05 20.21 11.47
C LEU A 420 2.78 21.73 11.40
N ASP A 421 2.28 22.32 12.49
CA ASP A 421 2.13 23.77 12.67
C ASP A 421 3.47 24.55 12.58
N THR A 422 4.60 23.88 12.81
CA THR A 422 5.94 24.46 12.79
C THR A 422 6.73 24.12 11.52
N LEU A 423 6.27 23.12 10.76
CA LEU A 423 6.94 22.64 9.56
C LEU A 423 6.35 23.29 8.32
N ARG A 424 7.22 23.61 7.36
CA ARG A 424 6.86 24.02 6.00
C ARG A 424 7.65 23.09 5.08
N ILE A 425 6.97 22.07 4.57
CA ILE A 425 7.59 20.99 3.81
C ILE A 425 7.43 21.24 2.30
N ALA A 426 8.52 21.14 1.56
CA ALA A 426 8.51 21.03 0.11
C ALA A 426 9.07 19.68 -0.33
N THR A 427 8.55 19.12 -1.43
CA THR A 427 9.03 17.87 -2.01
C THR A 427 9.70 18.14 -3.35
N VAL A 428 10.86 17.54 -3.59
CA VAL A 428 11.55 17.55 -4.90
C VAL A 428 11.67 16.10 -5.37
N THR A 429 11.01 15.76 -6.47
CA THR A 429 11.06 14.41 -7.03
C THR A 429 12.02 14.40 -8.21
N VAL A 430 13.08 13.58 -8.15
CA VAL A 430 14.10 13.47 -9.22
C VAL A 430 13.94 12.14 -9.93
N GLY A 431 13.77 12.17 -11.26
CA GLY A 431 13.47 10.99 -12.07
C GLY A 431 11.99 10.65 -12.19
N ALA A 432 11.11 11.50 -11.64
CA ALA A 432 9.65 11.36 -11.72
C ALA A 432 8.99 12.66 -12.19
N GLY A 433 7.92 12.52 -12.97
CA GLY A 433 7.10 13.63 -13.46
C GLY A 433 6.12 14.16 -12.41
N ALA A 434 5.31 15.15 -12.81
CA ALA A 434 4.22 15.66 -11.99
C ALA A 434 3.16 14.58 -11.72
N GLY A 435 2.45 14.67 -10.59
CA GLY A 435 1.33 13.78 -10.27
C GLY A 435 1.73 12.37 -9.82
N SER A 436 2.88 12.21 -9.16
CA SER A 436 3.26 10.94 -8.54
C SER A 436 2.35 10.60 -7.35
N THR A 437 2.12 9.31 -7.10
CA THR A 437 1.38 8.84 -5.91
C THR A 437 2.02 9.37 -4.63
N LEU A 438 3.35 9.44 -4.59
CA LEU A 438 4.07 10.04 -3.47
C LEU A 438 3.63 11.49 -3.20
N GLY A 439 3.56 12.32 -4.24
CA GLY A 439 3.15 13.71 -4.10
C GLY A 439 1.70 13.85 -3.63
N GLU A 440 0.81 12.99 -4.12
CA GLU A 440 -0.59 12.95 -3.68
C GLU A 440 -0.69 12.62 -2.19
N ILE A 441 -0.03 11.56 -1.72
CA ILE A 441 -0.11 11.13 -0.31
C ILE A 441 0.60 12.11 0.62
N MET A 442 1.73 12.71 0.21
CA MET A 442 2.36 13.81 0.97
C MET A 442 1.35 14.96 1.21
N GLY A 443 0.60 15.34 0.18
CA GLY A 443 -0.42 16.39 0.24
C GLY A 443 -1.62 16.06 1.14
N LYS A 444 -1.86 14.78 1.44
CA LYS A 444 -2.91 14.34 2.37
C LYS A 444 -2.57 14.61 3.84
N TYR A 445 -1.29 14.74 4.19
CA TYR A 445 -0.84 15.01 5.55
C TYR A 445 -0.49 16.48 5.79
N GLN A 446 0.13 17.13 4.82
CA GLN A 446 0.43 18.55 4.88
C GLN A 446 0.48 19.15 3.48
N SER A 447 -0.19 20.28 3.28
CA SER A 447 -0.10 21.03 2.02
C SER A 447 1.31 21.59 1.82
N GLY A 448 1.92 21.24 0.68
CA GLY A 448 3.23 21.71 0.26
C GLY A 448 3.44 21.48 -1.24
N PRO A 449 4.33 22.24 -1.89
CA PRO A 449 4.59 22.06 -3.31
C PRO A 449 5.40 20.80 -3.57
N VAL A 450 5.13 20.18 -4.72
CA VAL A 450 5.98 19.16 -5.32
C VAL A 450 6.67 19.78 -6.53
N TYR A 451 7.99 19.76 -6.55
CA TYR A 451 8.83 20.23 -7.66
C TYR A 451 9.36 19.02 -8.44
N PRO A 452 8.69 18.61 -9.54
CA PRO A 452 9.11 17.45 -10.31
C PRO A 452 10.28 17.78 -11.23
N ILE A 453 11.28 16.92 -11.23
CA ILE A 453 12.41 16.89 -12.15
C ILE A 453 12.35 15.55 -12.88
N ALA A 454 11.68 15.51 -14.03
CA ALA A 454 11.43 14.26 -14.75
C ALA A 454 12.72 13.57 -15.24
N ASN A 455 13.74 14.34 -15.63
CA ASN A 455 15.03 13.79 -16.03
C ASN A 455 15.94 13.62 -14.81
N ARG A 456 16.26 12.37 -14.44
CA ARG A 456 17.21 12.05 -13.37
C ARG A 456 18.64 12.54 -13.62
N TYR A 457 19.01 12.79 -14.88
CA TYR A 457 20.28 13.38 -15.30
C TYR A 457 20.13 14.86 -15.69
N ALA A 458 19.17 15.58 -15.08
CA ALA A 458 19.00 17.00 -15.34
C ALA A 458 20.30 17.78 -15.06
N PRO A 459 20.61 18.82 -15.86
CA PRO A 459 21.80 19.64 -15.63
C PRO A 459 21.64 20.51 -14.39
N ASP A 460 22.75 20.96 -13.81
CA ASP A 460 22.83 21.87 -12.65
C ASP A 460 21.89 23.09 -12.76
N SER A 461 21.74 23.64 -13.97
CA SER A 461 20.84 24.78 -14.22
C SER A 461 19.38 24.50 -13.87
N THR A 462 18.95 23.23 -13.86
CA THR A 462 17.60 22.83 -13.44
C THR A 462 17.42 22.94 -11.94
N PHE A 463 18.40 22.45 -11.18
CA PHE A 463 18.42 22.52 -9.72
C PHE A 463 18.57 23.96 -9.23
N ALA A 464 19.42 24.76 -9.89
CA ALA A 464 19.60 26.18 -9.61
C ALA A 464 18.30 27.00 -9.73
N ARG A 465 17.38 26.62 -10.63
CA ARG A 465 16.05 27.27 -10.75
C ARG A 465 15.08 26.89 -9.62
N ILE A 466 15.32 25.77 -8.93
CA ILE A 466 14.46 25.26 -7.87
C ILE A 466 14.87 25.83 -6.51
N LEU A 467 16.18 25.95 -6.24
CA LEU A 467 16.72 26.40 -4.96
C LEU A 467 16.06 27.68 -4.40
N PRO A 468 15.89 28.78 -5.16
CA PRO A 468 15.24 29.98 -4.63
C PRO A 468 13.77 29.76 -4.23
N ARG A 469 13.08 28.82 -4.89
CA ARG A 469 11.68 28.49 -4.61
C ARG A 469 11.54 27.69 -3.32
N LEU A 470 12.63 27.09 -2.83
CA LEU A 470 12.67 26.34 -1.56
C LEU A 470 12.89 27.25 -0.34
N ALA A 471 13.26 28.51 -0.52
CA ALA A 471 13.55 29.44 0.58
C ALA A 471 12.44 29.60 1.64
N PRO A 472 11.13 29.53 1.31
CA PRO A 472 10.06 29.59 2.31
C PRO A 472 9.93 28.34 3.21
N TYR A 473 10.57 27.23 2.84
CA TYR A 473 10.40 25.92 3.46
C TYR A 473 11.57 25.62 4.40
N ASN A 474 11.28 25.04 5.57
CA ASN A 474 12.30 24.65 6.55
C ASN A 474 12.61 23.14 6.51
N VAL A 475 11.83 22.37 5.74
CA VAL A 475 12.09 20.95 5.45
C VAL A 475 11.96 20.72 3.95
N VAL A 476 12.95 20.04 3.37
CA VAL A 476 12.90 19.61 1.96
C VAL A 476 13.08 18.10 1.89
N VAL A 477 12.07 17.42 1.33
CA VAL A 477 12.09 15.98 1.04
C VAL A 477 12.53 15.80 -0.41
N VAL A 478 13.70 15.18 -0.62
CA VAL A 478 14.22 14.85 -1.95
C VAL A 478 14.02 13.35 -2.18
N THR A 479 13.18 12.99 -3.16
CA THR A 479 12.95 11.58 -3.52
C THR A 479 13.59 11.25 -4.87
N LEU A 480 14.31 10.13 -4.90
CA LEU A 480 15.07 9.66 -6.05
C LEU A 480 14.35 8.47 -6.68
N HIS A 481 13.97 8.62 -7.94
CA HIS A 481 13.08 7.71 -8.69
C HIS A 481 13.76 7.13 -9.93
N ASN A 482 13.15 6.10 -10.50
CA ASN A 482 13.55 5.43 -11.73
C ASN A 482 15.02 4.97 -11.67
N MET A 483 15.47 4.47 -10.52
CA MET A 483 16.87 4.08 -10.32
C MET A 483 17.20 2.76 -11.05
N ASN A 484 18.46 2.58 -11.44
CA ASN A 484 18.91 1.31 -12.02
C ASN A 484 19.00 0.25 -10.91
N ASN A 485 18.72 -1.01 -11.25
CA ASN A 485 18.90 -2.12 -10.31
C ASN A 485 20.37 -2.53 -10.14
N THR A 486 21.24 -2.16 -11.10
CA THR A 486 22.67 -2.51 -11.13
C THR A 486 23.54 -1.29 -10.83
N PRO A 487 24.84 -1.47 -10.49
CA PRO A 487 25.76 -0.36 -10.19
C PRO A 487 26.00 0.61 -11.36
N THR A 488 25.55 0.27 -12.58
CA THR A 488 25.74 1.08 -13.79
C THR A 488 25.28 2.53 -13.58
N HIS A 489 26.16 3.47 -13.94
CA HIS A 489 25.95 4.92 -13.74
C HIS A 489 25.52 5.27 -12.30
N ASN A 490 26.18 4.70 -11.29
CA ASN A 490 25.87 4.93 -9.87
C ASN A 490 24.39 4.63 -9.54
N TYR A 491 23.87 3.50 -10.01
CA TYR A 491 22.44 3.14 -9.90
C TYR A 491 21.50 4.16 -10.55
N GLY A 492 21.98 4.94 -11.53
CA GLY A 492 21.21 5.98 -12.21
C GLY A 492 21.07 7.29 -11.43
N LEU A 493 21.90 7.51 -10.41
CA LEU A 493 21.98 8.77 -9.68
C LEU A 493 22.79 9.79 -10.50
N GLY A 494 22.13 10.88 -10.93
CA GLY A 494 22.78 11.95 -11.67
C GLY A 494 23.61 12.88 -10.78
N ASP A 495 24.77 13.34 -11.28
CA ASP A 495 25.70 14.21 -10.55
C ASP A 495 25.06 15.51 -10.08
N GLY A 496 24.20 16.12 -10.91
CA GLY A 496 23.46 17.33 -10.55
C GLY A 496 22.54 17.13 -9.34
N ALA A 497 21.92 15.96 -9.23
CA ALA A 497 21.07 15.62 -8.09
C ALA A 497 21.89 15.43 -6.81
N LEU A 498 23.03 14.74 -6.89
CA LEU A 498 23.95 14.55 -5.76
C LEU A 498 24.51 15.89 -5.26
N LYS A 499 24.90 16.78 -6.18
CA LYS A 499 25.36 18.14 -5.86
C LYS A 499 24.26 18.98 -5.21
N PHE A 500 23.05 18.94 -5.77
CA PHE A 500 21.89 19.63 -5.20
C PHE A 500 21.57 19.17 -3.78
N ILE A 501 21.61 17.86 -3.51
CA ILE A 501 21.41 17.31 -2.15
C ILE A 501 22.49 17.82 -1.19
N LYS A 502 23.76 17.90 -1.61
CA LYS A 502 24.84 18.46 -0.78
C LYS A 502 24.61 19.95 -0.49
N GLU A 503 24.18 20.73 -1.49
CA GLU A 503 23.90 22.15 -1.34
C GLU A 503 22.74 22.42 -0.36
N LEU A 504 21.66 21.62 -0.43
CA LEU A 504 20.56 21.70 0.53
C LEU A 504 21.04 21.41 1.96
N GLN A 505 21.85 20.36 2.14
CA GLN A 505 22.35 19.97 3.45
C GLN A 505 23.37 20.94 4.06
N ALA A 506 24.06 21.72 3.23
CA ALA A 506 24.95 22.78 3.68
C ALA A 506 24.18 24.00 4.23
N ASN A 507 22.89 24.15 3.91
CA ASN A 507 22.07 25.25 4.39
C ASN A 507 21.49 24.95 5.79
N PRO A 508 21.95 25.62 6.86
CA PRO A 508 21.51 25.32 8.23
C PRO A 508 20.04 25.65 8.50
N ARG A 509 19.36 26.37 7.59
CA ARG A 509 17.92 26.70 7.72
C ARG A 509 17.00 25.61 7.17
N ILE A 510 17.55 24.64 6.44
CA ILE A 510 16.78 23.58 5.78
C ILE A 510 17.17 22.24 6.39
N LYS A 511 16.18 21.51 6.89
CA LYS A 511 16.36 20.09 7.19
C LYS A 511 16.07 19.28 5.93
N THR A 512 17.02 18.46 5.48
CA THR A 512 16.88 17.65 4.27
C THR A 512 16.58 16.20 4.62
N VAL A 513 15.53 15.65 4.03
CA VAL A 513 15.21 14.22 4.05
C VAL A 513 15.49 13.66 2.65
N VAL A 514 16.35 12.66 2.54
CA VAL A 514 16.65 12.01 1.27
C VAL A 514 16.00 10.63 1.26
N VAL A 515 15.25 10.33 0.20
CA VAL A 515 14.55 9.05 0.03
C VAL A 515 15.00 8.39 -1.28
N THR A 516 15.46 7.15 -1.21
CA THR A 516 15.76 6.33 -2.40
C THR A 516 14.62 5.37 -2.71
N MET A 517 13.99 5.53 -3.88
CA MET A 517 13.04 4.55 -4.43
C MET A 517 13.79 3.58 -5.34
N GLY A 518 14.67 2.78 -4.75
CA GLY A 518 15.56 1.92 -5.53
C GLY A 518 16.51 1.10 -4.66
N ASN A 519 17.43 0.41 -5.33
CA ASN A 519 18.37 -0.55 -4.72
C ASN A 519 19.11 0.05 -3.51
N ALA A 520 19.13 -0.66 -2.38
CA ALA A 520 19.74 -0.22 -1.12
C ALA A 520 21.24 0.12 -1.26
N TYR A 521 21.97 -0.54 -2.16
CA TYR A 521 23.38 -0.24 -2.40
C TYR A 521 23.63 1.18 -2.95
N ALA A 522 22.62 1.83 -3.50
CA ALA A 522 22.73 3.21 -3.95
C ALA A 522 22.91 4.20 -2.78
N LEU A 523 22.57 3.81 -1.55
CA LEU A 523 22.74 4.66 -0.36
C LEU A 523 24.20 5.03 -0.10
N LYS A 524 25.18 4.28 -0.63
CA LYS A 524 26.61 4.62 -0.50
C LYS A 524 26.97 5.99 -1.08
N TYR A 525 26.20 6.47 -2.08
CA TYR A 525 26.39 7.80 -2.67
C TYR A 525 25.69 8.92 -1.89
N LEU A 526 24.90 8.55 -0.88
CA LEU A 526 24.05 9.43 -0.08
C LEU A 526 24.38 9.33 1.41
N ASP A 527 25.47 8.65 1.78
CA ASP A 527 25.80 8.37 3.17
C ASP A 527 26.06 9.63 4.01
N SER A 528 26.38 10.76 3.36
CA SER A 528 26.45 12.07 4.02
C SER A 528 25.09 12.65 4.41
N ALA A 529 23.97 12.05 4.00
CA ALA A 529 22.63 12.49 4.32
C ALA A 529 22.33 12.41 5.82
N ARG A 530 21.90 13.53 6.42
CA ARG A 530 21.50 13.59 7.85
C ARG A 530 20.23 12.80 8.16
N THR A 531 19.27 12.79 7.23
CA THR A 531 18.07 11.95 7.30
C THR A 531 17.95 11.19 5.98
N LEU A 532 17.95 9.86 6.05
CA LEU A 532 18.05 8.99 4.89
C LEU A 532 17.08 7.81 5.03
N VAL A 533 16.29 7.58 3.99
CA VAL A 533 15.24 6.55 3.94
C VAL A 533 15.41 5.70 2.69
N CYS A 534 15.33 4.38 2.85
CA CYS A 534 15.33 3.42 1.76
C CYS A 534 13.91 2.87 1.53
N GLY A 535 13.33 3.21 0.38
CA GLY A 535 12.04 2.68 -0.11
C GLY A 535 12.18 1.44 -1.01
N TYR A 536 13.40 0.99 -1.29
CA TYR A 536 13.81 -0.22 -2.07
C TYR A 536 13.42 -0.27 -3.55
N GLU A 537 12.19 0.10 -3.90
CA GLU A 537 11.68 0.02 -5.28
C GLU A 537 10.84 1.25 -5.63
N ASP A 538 10.64 1.51 -6.92
CA ASP A 538 9.85 2.65 -7.40
C ASP A 538 8.56 2.16 -8.06
N ASN A 539 7.53 1.94 -7.24
CA ASN A 539 6.22 1.50 -7.69
C ASN A 539 5.10 2.15 -6.87
N TYR A 540 3.86 1.84 -7.22
CA TYR A 540 2.68 2.38 -6.55
C TYR A 540 2.71 2.17 -5.03
N PHE A 541 3.07 0.98 -4.56
CA PHE A 541 3.03 0.63 -3.14
C PHE A 541 4.13 1.33 -2.34
N SER A 542 5.37 1.37 -2.85
CA SER A 542 6.45 2.09 -2.17
C SER A 542 6.17 3.60 -2.10
N GLN A 543 5.65 4.18 -3.19
CA GLN A 543 5.23 5.59 -3.22
C GLN A 543 4.01 5.89 -2.34
N LEU A 544 3.13 4.91 -2.12
CA LEU A 544 2.00 5.00 -1.20
C LEU A 544 2.46 4.93 0.26
N VAL A 545 3.37 4.02 0.60
CA VAL A 545 3.77 3.73 1.99
C VAL A 545 4.76 4.74 2.55
N VAL A 546 5.78 5.13 1.78
CA VAL A 546 6.86 5.99 2.28
C VAL A 546 6.32 7.29 2.91
N PRO A 547 5.44 8.07 2.28
CA PRO A 547 4.88 9.27 2.92
C PRO A 547 4.15 8.97 4.23
N GLN A 548 3.43 7.86 4.33
CA GLN A 548 2.73 7.48 5.55
C GLN A 548 3.70 7.23 6.70
N ILE A 549 4.86 6.63 6.42
CA ILE A 549 5.95 6.47 7.38
C ILE A 549 6.59 7.82 7.74
N LEU A 550 6.84 8.69 6.76
CA LEU A 550 7.42 10.01 7.01
C LEU A 550 6.55 10.85 7.97
N PHE A 551 5.23 10.69 7.93
CA PHE A 551 4.29 11.41 8.80
C PHE A 551 3.85 10.63 10.06
N GLY A 552 4.30 9.38 10.22
CA GLY A 552 3.97 8.52 11.37
C GLY A 552 2.55 7.98 11.36
N ALA A 553 1.90 7.90 10.19
CA ALA A 553 0.66 7.12 10.02
C ALA A 553 0.94 5.61 10.00
N LEU A 554 2.17 5.25 9.64
CA LEU A 554 2.73 3.91 9.80
C LEU A 554 4.07 4.04 10.54
N PRO A 555 4.43 3.09 11.42
CA PRO A 555 5.77 3.01 11.98
C PRO A 555 6.76 2.51 10.92
N ALA A 556 8.01 2.96 10.99
CA ALA A 556 9.12 2.31 10.29
C ALA A 556 9.60 1.13 11.12
N VAL A 557 9.71 -0.05 10.52
CA VAL A 557 10.19 -1.28 11.18
C VAL A 557 11.27 -2.01 10.38
N GLY A 558 11.45 -1.65 9.11
CA GLY A 558 12.42 -2.29 8.21
C GLY A 558 13.87 -2.08 8.63
N ARG A 559 14.73 -3.00 8.19
CA ARG A 559 16.18 -3.00 8.44
C ARG A 559 16.92 -3.31 7.15
N LEU A 560 18.12 -2.75 6.96
CA LEU A 560 18.93 -3.05 5.79
C LEU A 560 19.26 -4.56 5.72
N PRO A 561 19.01 -5.25 4.60
CA PRO A 561 19.40 -6.65 4.41
C PRO A 561 20.89 -6.84 4.09
N VAL A 562 21.59 -5.73 3.81
CA VAL A 562 22.94 -5.69 3.24
C VAL A 562 23.74 -4.55 3.87
N THR A 563 25.05 -4.72 3.96
CA THR A 563 25.98 -3.67 4.32
C THR A 563 26.25 -2.81 3.09
N VAL A 564 26.06 -1.51 3.23
CA VAL A 564 26.21 -0.53 2.14
C VAL A 564 27.50 0.28 2.29
N THR A 565 27.81 0.69 3.52
CA THR A 565 29.06 1.36 3.92
C THR A 565 29.44 0.88 5.33
N PRO A 566 30.66 1.15 5.85
CA PRO A 566 31.02 0.83 7.24
C PRO A 566 30.05 1.42 8.29
N GLU A 567 29.36 2.52 7.96
CA GLU A 567 28.37 3.18 8.79
C GLU A 567 26.94 2.65 8.58
N LEU A 568 26.67 2.07 7.41
CA LEU A 568 25.36 1.53 7.02
C LEU A 568 25.43 0.00 6.89
N LEU A 569 25.55 -0.67 8.04
CA LEU A 569 25.68 -2.13 8.13
C LEU A 569 24.33 -2.84 7.91
N ALA A 570 24.36 -4.11 7.48
CA ALA A 570 23.18 -4.97 7.53
C ALA A 570 22.59 -5.01 8.95
N GLY A 571 21.25 -5.00 9.04
CA GLY A 571 20.49 -4.90 10.28
C GLY A 571 20.22 -3.46 10.74
N THR A 572 20.85 -2.45 10.12
CA THR A 572 20.61 -1.03 10.42
C THR A 572 19.19 -0.62 10.01
N GLY A 573 18.45 -0.04 10.94
CA GLY A 573 17.11 0.51 10.73
C GLY A 573 16.64 1.16 12.04
N LEU A 574 16.15 2.39 11.94
CA LEU A 574 15.69 3.18 13.08
C LEU A 574 14.17 3.07 13.16
N PRO A 575 13.63 2.37 14.19
CA PRO A 575 12.19 2.25 14.34
C PRO A 575 11.57 3.61 14.69
N THR A 576 10.35 3.85 14.21
CA THR A 576 9.59 5.06 14.56
C THR A 576 8.25 4.72 15.21
N PRO A 577 7.71 5.61 16.06
CA PRO A 577 6.42 5.41 16.69
C PRO A 577 5.26 5.57 15.69
N ASP A 578 4.17 4.85 15.93
CA ASP A 578 2.87 5.11 15.31
C ASP A 578 2.19 6.32 15.99
N PHE A 579 1.97 7.39 15.23
CA PHE A 579 1.31 8.61 15.67
C PHE A 579 -0.22 8.58 15.54
N ARG A 580 -0.79 7.44 15.14
CA ARG A 580 -2.23 7.22 14.95
C ARG A 580 -2.86 8.27 14.05
N ARG A 581 -2.17 8.60 12.97
CA ARG A 581 -2.75 9.37 11.87
C ARG A 581 -3.62 8.45 11.02
N LEU A 582 -4.49 9.03 10.21
CA LEU A 582 -5.14 8.27 9.14
C LEU A 582 -4.08 7.67 8.23
N ARG A 583 -4.14 6.35 8.04
CA ARG A 583 -3.37 5.64 7.01
C ARG A 583 -4.23 5.45 5.75
N TYR A 584 -3.62 5.04 4.64
CA TYR A 584 -4.27 4.81 3.36
C TYR A 584 -3.97 3.36 2.93
N ALA A 585 -5.02 2.54 2.90
CA ALA A 585 -4.88 1.09 2.78
C ALA A 585 -5.95 0.46 1.88
N THR A 586 -5.76 -0.82 1.58
CA THR A 586 -6.76 -1.59 0.85
C THR A 586 -7.96 -1.93 1.75
N PRO A 587 -9.19 -2.01 1.20
CA PRO A 587 -10.35 -2.48 1.96
C PRO A 587 -10.13 -3.81 2.69
N GLU A 588 -9.47 -4.75 2.02
CA GLU A 588 -9.25 -6.10 2.56
C GLU A 588 -8.36 -6.11 3.79
N SER A 589 -7.39 -5.19 3.89
CA SER A 589 -6.56 -5.05 5.10
C SER A 589 -7.37 -4.67 6.35
N GLU A 590 -8.56 -4.08 6.15
CA GLU A 590 -9.45 -3.63 7.21
C GLU A 590 -10.70 -4.51 7.41
N GLY A 591 -10.73 -5.69 6.77
CA GLY A 591 -11.87 -6.60 6.84
C GLY A 591 -13.09 -6.12 6.03
N LEU A 592 -12.87 -5.33 4.98
CA LEU A 592 -13.91 -4.88 4.05
C LEU A 592 -13.77 -5.58 2.70
N ASP A 593 -14.89 -5.96 2.10
CA ASP A 593 -14.94 -6.47 0.72
C ASP A 593 -14.95 -5.32 -0.28
N SER A 594 -13.83 -5.15 -1.02
CA SER A 594 -13.73 -4.11 -2.05
C SER A 594 -14.79 -4.24 -3.15
N LYS A 595 -15.24 -5.47 -3.48
CA LYS A 595 -16.28 -5.68 -4.50
C LYS A 595 -17.62 -5.12 -4.04
N VAL A 596 -17.94 -5.26 -2.75
CA VAL A 596 -19.15 -4.64 -2.19
C VAL A 596 -18.98 -3.12 -2.14
N LEU A 597 -17.84 -2.61 -1.68
CA LEU A 597 -17.58 -1.16 -1.63
C LEU A 597 -17.67 -0.47 -3.00
N THR A 598 -17.30 -1.13 -4.10
CA THR A 598 -17.45 -0.54 -5.45
C THR A 598 -18.91 -0.20 -5.81
N GLN A 599 -19.91 -0.72 -5.10
CA GLN A 599 -21.30 -0.29 -5.29
C GLN A 599 -21.52 1.19 -4.93
N ILE A 600 -20.64 1.79 -4.11
CA ILE A 600 -20.62 3.23 -3.85
C ILE A 600 -20.42 4.02 -5.15
N ASP A 601 -19.59 3.52 -6.08
CA ASP A 601 -19.34 4.18 -7.37
C ASP A 601 -20.65 4.40 -8.13
N ASN A 602 -21.52 3.38 -8.18
CA ASN A 602 -22.81 3.45 -8.86
C ASN A 602 -23.76 4.45 -8.19
N ILE A 603 -23.86 4.43 -6.86
CA ILE A 603 -24.77 5.33 -6.12
C ILE A 603 -24.31 6.80 -6.24
N ALA A 604 -22.99 7.03 -6.20
CA ALA A 604 -22.44 8.36 -6.41
C ALA A 604 -22.69 8.87 -7.84
N LEU A 605 -22.51 8.02 -8.85
CA LEU A 605 -22.83 8.35 -10.24
C LEU A 605 -24.33 8.58 -10.48
N GLU A 606 -25.22 7.83 -9.81
CA GLU A 606 -26.66 8.08 -9.81
C GLU A 606 -26.98 9.49 -9.27
N SER A 607 -26.28 9.93 -8.22
CA SER A 607 -26.47 11.28 -7.66
C SER A 607 -26.19 12.38 -8.68
N VAL A 608 -25.18 12.19 -9.52
CA VAL A 608 -24.83 13.09 -10.63
C VAL A 608 -25.88 12.98 -11.75
N ALA A 609 -26.24 11.75 -12.14
CA ALA A 609 -27.17 11.49 -13.23
C ALA A 609 -28.59 12.02 -12.96
N TYR A 610 -29.07 11.92 -11.72
CA TYR A 610 -30.39 12.44 -11.33
C TYR A 610 -30.41 13.93 -11.02
N ALA A 611 -29.27 14.60 -11.21
CA ALA A 611 -29.05 15.97 -10.80
C ALA A 611 -29.40 16.18 -9.31
N ALA A 612 -29.05 15.20 -8.46
CA ALA A 612 -29.13 15.35 -7.02
C ALA A 612 -27.98 16.18 -6.47
N ALA A 613 -26.83 16.16 -7.14
CA ALA A 613 -25.77 17.17 -7.05
C ALA A 613 -25.02 17.25 -8.39
N PRO A 614 -24.39 18.38 -8.73
CA PRO A 614 -23.46 18.44 -9.87
C PRO A 614 -22.26 17.51 -9.70
N GLY A 615 -21.70 17.48 -8.48
CA GLY A 615 -20.60 16.62 -8.11
C GLY A 615 -20.52 16.34 -6.61
N CYS A 616 -19.76 15.32 -6.25
CA CYS A 616 -19.57 14.91 -4.86
C CYS A 616 -18.19 14.27 -4.63
N GLN A 617 -17.80 14.18 -3.36
CA GLN A 617 -16.67 13.39 -2.87
C GLN A 617 -17.16 12.45 -1.77
N VAL A 618 -16.69 11.19 -1.80
CA VAL A 618 -17.02 10.17 -0.81
C VAL A 618 -15.74 9.63 -0.21
N LEU A 619 -15.65 9.64 1.13
CA LEU A 619 -14.53 9.07 1.87
C LEU A 619 -15.04 8.09 2.94
N VAL A 620 -14.40 6.93 3.00
CA VAL A 620 -14.65 5.89 4.01
C VAL A 620 -13.33 5.51 4.65
N ALA A 621 -13.30 5.53 5.98
CA ALA A 621 -12.20 4.98 6.77
C ALA A 621 -12.69 3.94 7.77
N LYS A 622 -11.87 2.92 8.03
CA LYS A 622 -12.09 1.83 8.98
C LYS A 622 -10.83 1.61 9.77
N ASN A 623 -10.94 1.51 11.11
CA ASN A 623 -9.79 1.37 12.03
C ASN A 623 -8.70 2.44 11.83
N GLY A 624 -9.08 3.66 11.45
CA GLY A 624 -8.11 4.72 11.14
C GLY A 624 -7.39 4.56 9.79
N ALA A 625 -7.85 3.68 8.90
CA ALA A 625 -7.35 3.54 7.54
C ALA A 625 -8.41 4.00 6.53
N VAL A 626 -8.08 4.97 5.68
CA VAL A 626 -8.87 5.37 4.52
C VAL A 626 -8.78 4.26 3.47
N VAL A 627 -9.93 3.70 3.13
CA VAL A 627 -10.09 2.55 2.20
C VAL A 627 -10.86 2.92 0.94
N PHE A 628 -11.49 4.10 0.94
CA PHE A 628 -12.21 4.66 -0.19
C PHE A 628 -12.12 6.19 -0.14
N ASP A 629 -11.65 6.84 -1.20
CA ASP A 629 -11.59 8.30 -1.34
C ASP A 629 -11.69 8.68 -2.82
N LYS A 630 -12.91 9.01 -3.28
CA LYS A 630 -13.19 9.28 -4.69
C LYS A 630 -14.15 10.45 -4.88
N SER A 631 -13.95 11.17 -5.98
CA SER A 631 -14.82 12.24 -6.45
C SER A 631 -15.55 11.87 -7.75
N TYR A 632 -16.76 12.41 -7.91
CA TYR A 632 -17.65 12.14 -9.04
C TYR A 632 -18.33 13.41 -9.52
N GLY A 633 -18.54 13.52 -10.82
CA GLY A 633 -19.27 14.64 -11.43
C GLY A 633 -18.44 15.91 -11.60
N TYR A 634 -19.10 17.05 -11.54
CA TYR A 634 -18.57 18.34 -11.98
C TYR A 634 -18.93 19.45 -10.99
N CYS A 635 -18.23 20.58 -11.05
CA CYS A 635 -18.55 21.78 -10.27
C CYS A 635 -19.97 22.29 -10.58
N THR A 636 -20.43 22.11 -11.83
CA THR A 636 -21.68 22.65 -12.38
C THR A 636 -22.30 21.67 -13.38
N TYR A 637 -23.60 21.82 -13.68
CA TYR A 637 -24.32 20.91 -14.60
C TYR A 637 -23.96 21.05 -16.08
N ASP A 638 -23.23 22.11 -16.46
CA ASP A 638 -22.65 22.27 -17.81
C ASP A 638 -21.48 21.31 -18.08
N LYS A 639 -20.97 20.65 -17.03
CA LYS A 639 -19.87 19.68 -17.07
C LYS A 639 -18.55 20.25 -17.57
N SER A 640 -18.32 21.55 -17.37
CA SER A 640 -17.10 22.24 -17.82
C SER A 640 -15.87 21.94 -16.96
N GLN A 641 -16.05 21.74 -15.65
CA GLN A 641 -14.96 21.48 -14.70
C GLN A 641 -15.29 20.26 -13.80
N PRO A 642 -14.53 19.15 -13.89
CA PRO A 642 -14.72 18.00 -13.01
C PRO A 642 -14.30 18.34 -11.57
N VAL A 643 -15.01 17.78 -10.59
CA VAL A 643 -14.53 17.81 -9.19
C VAL A 643 -13.45 16.76 -8.98
N ASN A 644 -12.57 16.99 -8.01
CA ASN A 644 -11.51 16.06 -7.63
C ASN A 644 -11.33 16.03 -6.10
N ASN A 645 -10.45 15.16 -5.60
CA ASN A 645 -10.23 14.97 -4.16
C ASN A 645 -9.65 16.21 -3.44
N SER A 646 -9.28 17.26 -4.18
CA SER A 646 -8.82 18.55 -3.67
C SER A 646 -9.86 19.66 -3.81
N THR A 647 -11.04 19.39 -4.36
CA THR A 647 -12.14 20.37 -4.45
C THR A 647 -12.66 20.70 -3.05
N LEU A 648 -12.75 22.00 -2.73
CA LEU A 648 -13.34 22.48 -1.49
C LEU A 648 -14.85 22.63 -1.63
N TYR A 649 -15.58 22.15 -0.62
CA TYR A 649 -17.03 22.28 -0.52
C TYR A 649 -17.41 23.14 0.67
N ASP A 650 -18.49 23.94 0.55
CA ASP A 650 -19.14 24.58 1.70
C ASP A 650 -19.72 23.48 2.60
N LEU A 651 -19.20 23.37 3.82
CA LEU A 651 -19.61 22.34 4.76
C LEU A 651 -20.98 22.61 5.40
N ALA A 652 -21.51 23.84 5.28
CA ALA A 652 -22.75 24.29 5.89
C ALA A 652 -22.86 23.83 7.35
N SER A 653 -23.99 23.27 7.79
CA SER A 653 -24.20 22.84 9.17
C SER A 653 -23.17 21.85 9.74
N VAL A 654 -22.34 21.18 8.93
CA VAL A 654 -21.18 20.42 9.45
C VAL A 654 -20.17 21.37 10.12
N THR A 655 -20.18 22.66 9.79
CA THR A 655 -19.41 23.73 10.47
C THR A 655 -19.66 23.75 11.97
N LYS A 656 -20.89 23.45 12.42
CA LYS A 656 -21.24 23.40 13.84
C LYS A 656 -20.33 22.44 14.58
N VAL A 657 -20.22 21.23 14.05
CA VAL A 657 -19.44 20.15 14.67
C VAL A 657 -17.95 20.23 14.38
N ALA A 658 -17.56 20.78 13.22
CA ALA A 658 -16.16 20.92 12.82
C ALA A 658 -15.47 22.17 13.42
N GLY A 659 -16.22 23.21 13.80
CA GLY A 659 -15.67 24.45 14.36
C GLY A 659 -16.14 24.71 15.79
N THR A 660 -17.37 25.22 15.93
CA THR A 660 -17.87 25.72 17.23
C THR A 660 -17.89 24.63 18.29
N LEU A 661 -18.35 23.42 17.97
CA LEU A 661 -18.39 22.31 18.92
C LEU A 661 -17.00 21.88 19.39
N GLN A 662 -15.99 21.92 18.52
CA GLN A 662 -14.60 21.62 18.90
C GLN A 662 -14.12 22.60 19.98
N THR A 663 -14.48 23.88 19.82
CA THR A 663 -14.15 24.93 20.79
C THR A 663 -14.92 24.75 22.10
N ILE A 664 -16.20 24.40 22.06
CA ILE A 664 -17.00 24.14 23.26
C ILE A 664 -16.48 22.92 24.02
N MET A 665 -16.17 21.82 23.32
CA MET A 665 -15.55 20.64 23.94
C MET A 665 -14.20 20.98 24.56
N TYR A 666 -13.37 21.78 23.89
CA TYR A 666 -12.10 22.27 24.43
C TYR A 666 -12.30 23.08 25.71
N LEU A 667 -13.18 24.09 25.70
CA LEU A 667 -13.43 24.94 26.87
C LEU A 667 -13.95 24.11 28.07
N LYS A 668 -14.82 23.14 27.81
CA LYS A 668 -15.28 22.20 28.85
C LYS A 668 -14.14 21.34 29.37
N ASP A 669 -13.32 20.78 28.48
CA ASP A 669 -12.21 19.90 28.84
C ASP A 669 -11.14 20.63 29.68
N GLN A 670 -10.96 21.93 29.44
CA GLN A 670 -10.10 22.82 30.21
C GLN A 670 -10.74 23.35 31.50
N GLY A 671 -11.97 22.93 31.84
CA GLY A 671 -12.69 23.40 33.03
C GLY A 671 -13.14 24.87 32.97
N LYS A 672 -13.10 25.50 31.80
CA LYS A 672 -13.52 26.91 31.59
C LYS A 672 -15.02 27.06 31.31
N LEU A 673 -15.70 25.95 31.04
CA LEU A 673 -17.13 25.90 30.72
C LEU A 673 -17.77 24.73 31.45
N ASN A 674 -18.84 25.00 32.20
CA ASN A 674 -19.70 23.98 32.76
C ASN A 674 -21.01 23.90 31.96
N LEU A 675 -21.44 22.67 31.63
CA LEU A 675 -22.62 22.42 30.82
C LEU A 675 -23.93 22.80 31.53
N ASP A 676 -23.96 22.70 32.86
CA ASP A 676 -25.17 22.93 33.65
C ASP A 676 -25.32 24.40 34.10
N ASP A 677 -24.32 25.22 33.83
CA ASP A 677 -24.41 26.67 34.05
C ASP A 677 -25.35 27.33 33.06
N LYS A 678 -25.98 28.42 33.51
CA LYS A 678 -26.74 29.31 32.64
C LYS A 678 -25.80 29.97 31.63
N VAL A 679 -26.19 30.06 30.36
CA VAL A 679 -25.43 30.79 29.34
C VAL A 679 -25.21 32.25 29.76
N ALA A 680 -26.18 32.84 30.48
CA ALA A 680 -26.10 34.21 31.00
C ALA A 680 -25.02 34.42 32.10
N ALA A 681 -24.43 33.35 32.64
CA ALA A 681 -23.25 33.44 33.49
C ALA A 681 -22.00 33.86 32.68
N TYR A 682 -21.92 33.40 31.42
CA TYR A 682 -20.81 33.68 30.50
C TYR A 682 -21.08 34.89 29.59
N LEU A 683 -22.35 35.13 29.27
CA LEU A 683 -22.83 36.25 28.46
C LEU A 683 -23.79 37.12 29.31
N PRO A 684 -23.27 38.03 30.16
CA PRO A 684 -24.07 38.82 31.09
C PRO A 684 -25.20 39.62 30.43
N GLU A 685 -25.03 40.01 29.17
CA GLU A 685 -26.05 40.72 28.39
C GLU A 685 -27.35 39.92 28.20
N LEU A 686 -27.34 38.60 28.40
CA LEU A 686 -28.54 37.76 28.33
C LEU A 686 -29.40 37.82 29.60
N LYS A 687 -28.87 38.31 30.75
CA LYS A 687 -29.59 38.32 32.04
C LYS A 687 -30.91 39.11 31.99
N GLN A 688 -30.99 40.11 31.12
CA GLN A 688 -32.16 40.97 30.94
C GLN A 688 -33.05 40.56 29.76
N THR A 689 -32.93 39.32 29.27
CA THR A 689 -33.67 38.82 28.11
C THR A 689 -34.52 37.60 28.48
N ASN A 690 -35.37 37.16 27.55
CA ASN A 690 -36.10 35.88 27.69
C ASN A 690 -35.17 34.64 27.66
N LYS A 691 -33.86 34.83 27.50
CA LYS A 691 -32.83 33.77 27.43
C LYS A 691 -32.06 33.59 28.72
N LYS A 692 -32.36 34.37 29.77
CA LYS A 692 -31.59 34.39 31.03
C LYS A 692 -31.46 33.03 31.72
N ASP A 693 -32.41 32.12 31.50
CA ASP A 693 -32.51 30.84 32.22
C ASP A 693 -32.01 29.62 31.43
N MET A 694 -31.61 29.78 30.16
CA MET A 694 -31.10 28.65 29.37
C MET A 694 -29.74 28.18 29.88
N THR A 695 -29.57 26.87 30.01
CA THR A 695 -28.27 26.26 30.30
C THR A 695 -27.49 25.98 29.02
N VAL A 696 -26.17 25.86 29.13
CA VAL A 696 -25.31 25.46 28.00
C VAL A 696 -25.75 24.09 27.45
N ARG A 697 -26.09 23.16 28.34
CA ARG A 697 -26.61 21.82 28.00
C ARG A 697 -27.89 21.89 27.18
N GLU A 698 -28.88 22.69 27.61
CA GLU A 698 -30.14 22.85 26.87
C GLU A 698 -29.92 23.46 25.48
N VAL A 699 -28.97 24.38 25.34
CA VAL A 699 -28.61 24.96 24.04
C VAL A 699 -27.97 23.90 23.13
N LEU A 700 -27.04 23.09 23.64
CA LEU A 700 -26.40 22.00 22.88
C LEU A 700 -27.38 20.87 22.49
N LEU A 701 -28.38 20.59 23.34
CA LEU A 701 -29.42 19.58 23.09
C LEU A 701 -30.59 20.08 22.24
N HIS A 702 -30.55 21.34 21.79
CA HIS A 702 -31.67 21.98 21.08
C HIS A 702 -32.99 22.02 21.88
N GLN A 703 -32.89 22.15 23.21
CA GLN A 703 -33.99 22.14 24.17
C GLN A 703 -34.19 23.49 24.88
N ALA A 704 -33.44 24.52 24.49
CA ALA A 704 -33.55 25.86 25.07
C ALA A 704 -34.78 26.67 24.59
N GLY A 705 -35.65 26.08 23.74
CA GLY A 705 -36.81 26.75 23.16
C GLY A 705 -36.48 27.80 22.11
N LEU A 706 -35.27 27.81 21.57
CA LEU A 706 -34.88 28.71 20.49
C LEU A 706 -35.66 28.39 19.21
N LYS A 707 -36.00 29.42 18.43
CA LYS A 707 -36.55 29.21 17.06
C LYS A 707 -35.48 28.60 16.16
N ALA A 708 -35.90 27.84 15.15
CA ALA A 708 -34.98 27.24 14.17
C ALA A 708 -33.99 28.26 13.56
N GLY A 709 -34.50 29.44 13.18
CA GLY A 709 -33.72 30.58 12.72
C GLY A 709 -34.51 31.89 12.83
N ILE A 710 -33.90 33.01 12.43
CA ILE A 710 -34.55 34.33 12.34
C ILE A 710 -34.19 35.01 11.01
N PRO A 711 -35.08 35.84 10.43
CA PRO A 711 -34.83 36.51 9.15
C PRO A 711 -33.87 37.70 9.33
N THR A 712 -32.57 37.43 9.47
CA THR A 712 -31.53 38.44 9.69
C THR A 712 -31.28 39.25 8.42
N TRP A 713 -30.92 38.59 7.32
CA TRP A 713 -30.55 39.21 6.05
C TRP A 713 -31.72 39.96 5.41
N GLU A 714 -32.96 39.47 5.56
CA GLU A 714 -34.17 40.14 5.06
C GLU A 714 -34.32 41.56 5.62
N LYS A 715 -33.85 41.81 6.85
CA LYS A 715 -33.86 43.15 7.47
C LYS A 715 -32.90 44.12 6.79
N THR A 716 -31.91 43.60 6.08
CA THR A 716 -30.81 44.35 5.48
C THR A 716 -30.97 44.58 3.98
N ILE A 717 -32.02 44.03 3.36
CA ILE A 717 -32.30 44.18 1.93
C ILE A 717 -33.59 44.96 1.67
N THR A 718 -33.76 45.42 0.44
CA THR A 718 -34.98 46.00 -0.11
C THR A 718 -35.46 45.17 -1.31
N LYS A 719 -36.60 45.53 -1.92
CA LYS A 719 -37.07 44.93 -3.17
C LYS A 719 -36.04 45.05 -4.31
N THR A 720 -35.21 46.08 -4.30
CA THR A 720 -34.22 46.36 -5.35
C THR A 720 -32.83 45.81 -5.04
N GLY A 721 -32.58 45.31 -3.83
CA GLY A 721 -31.29 44.71 -3.45
C GLY A 721 -30.79 45.12 -2.06
N PRO A 722 -29.51 44.86 -1.75
CA PRO A 722 -28.89 45.19 -0.47
C PRO A 722 -29.01 46.68 -0.10
N LYS A 723 -29.35 46.99 1.17
CA LYS A 723 -29.45 48.39 1.65
C LYS A 723 -28.06 49.03 1.74
N PRO A 724 -27.84 50.25 1.20
CA PRO A 724 -26.57 50.95 1.32
C PRO A 724 -26.12 51.21 2.78
N THR A 725 -27.05 51.25 3.74
CA THR A 725 -26.73 51.38 5.16
C THR A 725 -26.07 50.13 5.76
N PHE A 726 -26.23 48.97 5.13
CA PHE A 726 -25.65 47.70 5.58
C PHE A 726 -24.55 47.20 4.66
N TYR A 727 -24.44 47.71 3.43
CA TYR A 727 -23.51 47.18 2.43
C TYR A 727 -22.84 48.25 1.59
N ALA A 728 -21.60 47.95 1.17
CA ALA A 728 -20.84 48.67 0.16
C ALA A 728 -20.32 47.72 -0.92
N SER A 729 -19.97 48.25 -2.10
CA SER A 729 -19.41 47.45 -3.21
C SER A 729 -17.89 47.24 -3.11
N THR A 730 -17.23 47.98 -2.22
CA THR A 730 -15.79 47.96 -1.97
C THR A 730 -15.51 47.69 -0.50
N SER A 731 -14.39 47.02 -0.24
CA SER A 731 -13.91 46.78 1.12
C SER A 731 -13.37 48.08 1.72
N GLU A 732 -13.97 48.52 2.83
CA GLU A 732 -13.60 49.75 3.54
C GLU A 732 -13.64 49.52 5.05
N ALA A 733 -13.07 50.44 5.83
CA ALA A 733 -13.03 50.29 7.29
C ALA A 733 -14.44 50.13 7.92
N ALA A 734 -15.46 50.79 7.35
CA ALA A 734 -16.85 50.66 7.78
C ALA A 734 -17.54 49.39 7.25
N PHE A 735 -17.06 48.82 6.14
CA PHE A 735 -17.61 47.64 5.46
C PHE A 735 -16.52 46.59 5.20
N PRO A 736 -15.98 45.93 6.24
CA PRO A 736 -14.83 45.03 6.10
C PRO A 736 -15.23 43.59 5.73
N ASN A 737 -16.50 43.23 5.87
CA ASN A 737 -16.96 41.84 5.87
C ASN A 737 -17.39 41.40 4.46
N GLU A 738 -16.61 40.57 3.79
CA GLU A 738 -16.96 40.09 2.45
C GLU A 738 -18.18 39.14 2.50
N VAL A 739 -19.23 39.48 1.75
CA VAL A 739 -20.46 38.68 1.58
C VAL A 739 -20.39 37.89 0.27
N THR A 740 -19.96 38.57 -0.79
CA THR A 740 -19.59 38.03 -2.10
C THR A 740 -18.51 38.92 -2.70
N PRO A 741 -17.79 38.49 -3.76
CA PRO A 741 -16.92 39.40 -4.51
C PRO A 741 -17.71 40.65 -4.92
N LYS A 742 -17.26 41.83 -4.46
CA LYS A 742 -17.90 43.15 -4.67
C LYS A 742 -19.16 43.45 -3.83
N LEU A 743 -19.38 42.75 -2.72
CA LEU A 743 -20.42 43.12 -1.75
C LEU A 743 -19.88 42.89 -0.33
N PHE A 744 -19.79 43.96 0.45
CA PHE A 744 -19.22 43.94 1.80
C PHE A 744 -20.24 44.47 2.80
N SER A 745 -20.43 43.78 3.93
CA SER A 745 -21.35 44.20 4.98
C SER A 745 -20.67 45.10 6.01
N VAL A 746 -21.50 45.91 6.68
CA VAL A 746 -21.08 46.85 7.72
C VAL A 746 -20.38 46.12 8.87
N ARG A 747 -19.35 46.75 9.46
CA ARG A 747 -18.58 46.20 10.59
C ARG A 747 -19.45 45.77 11.77
N THR A 748 -20.51 46.51 12.06
CA THR A 748 -21.45 46.27 13.17
C THR A 748 -22.57 45.28 12.83
N ALA A 749 -22.45 44.54 11.73
CA ALA A 749 -23.43 43.53 11.33
C ALA A 749 -23.55 42.42 12.40
N GLU A 750 -22.43 42.02 13.00
CA GLU A 750 -22.43 41.02 14.08
C GLU A 750 -23.17 41.51 15.33
N ASP A 751 -22.99 42.77 15.73
CA ASP A 751 -23.74 43.38 16.84
C ASP A 751 -25.25 43.40 16.54
N SER A 752 -25.62 43.71 15.29
CA SER A 752 -27.02 43.74 14.85
C SER A 752 -27.64 42.35 14.91
N VAL A 753 -26.95 41.33 14.36
CA VAL A 753 -27.38 39.93 14.42
C VAL A 753 -27.52 39.49 15.87
N TRP A 754 -26.54 39.81 16.73
CA TRP A 754 -26.60 39.47 18.14
C TRP A 754 -27.82 40.08 18.85
N ILE A 755 -28.09 41.38 18.64
CA ILE A 755 -29.28 42.04 19.21
C ILE A 755 -30.58 41.37 18.72
N TRP A 756 -30.65 40.96 17.45
CA TRP A 756 -31.81 40.23 16.94
C TRP A 756 -31.96 38.84 17.55
N VAL A 757 -30.86 38.12 17.77
CA VAL A 757 -30.85 36.85 18.51
C VAL A 757 -31.37 37.09 19.93
N GLN A 758 -30.87 38.08 20.66
CA GLN A 758 -31.34 38.41 22.00
C GLN A 758 -32.85 38.68 22.05
N ARG A 759 -33.36 39.50 21.12
CA ARG A 759 -34.78 39.90 21.06
C ARG A 759 -35.71 38.83 20.53
N SER A 760 -35.19 37.77 19.89
CA SER A 760 -36.02 36.69 19.35
C SER A 760 -36.86 36.00 20.44
N GLY A 761 -38.12 35.68 20.12
CA GLY A 761 -38.99 34.91 21.01
C GLY A 761 -38.55 33.46 21.14
N LEU A 762 -38.90 32.82 22.26
CA LEU A 762 -38.79 31.36 22.45
C LEU A 762 -40.06 30.66 21.97
N LEU A 763 -39.96 29.38 21.61
CA LEU A 763 -41.08 28.49 21.32
C LEU A 763 -41.98 28.34 22.55
N PRO A 764 -43.28 28.09 22.38
CA PRO A 764 -44.16 27.80 23.50
C PRO A 764 -43.75 26.48 24.18
N LYS A 765 -43.86 26.43 25.51
CA LYS A 765 -43.62 25.20 26.27
C LYS A 765 -44.80 24.24 26.09
N VAL A 766 -44.49 22.95 25.94
CA VAL A 766 -45.46 21.85 25.94
C VAL A 766 -45.24 21.04 27.21
N LYS A 767 -46.27 20.89 28.05
CA LYS A 767 -46.18 20.22 29.36
C LYS A 767 -45.02 20.73 30.24
N GLY A 768 -44.81 22.05 30.25
CA GLY A 768 -43.79 22.70 31.09
C GLY A 768 -42.36 22.68 30.54
N LYS A 769 -42.10 22.03 29.40
CA LYS A 769 -40.77 21.97 28.76
C LYS A 769 -40.81 22.55 27.35
N TYR A 770 -39.69 23.08 26.86
CA TYR A 770 -39.59 23.46 25.46
C TYR A 770 -39.48 22.20 24.59
N PRO A 771 -40.07 22.20 23.38
CA PRO A 771 -39.85 21.12 22.43
C PRO A 771 -38.38 21.10 21.97
N VAL A 772 -37.93 19.94 21.50
CA VAL A 772 -36.64 19.82 20.82
C VAL A 772 -36.79 20.43 19.42
N GLU A 773 -36.08 21.51 19.15
CA GLU A 773 -36.09 22.19 17.84
C GLU A 773 -34.66 22.49 17.40
N TYR A 774 -34.23 21.85 16.30
CA TYR A 774 -32.92 22.12 15.71
C TYR A 774 -32.81 23.61 15.34
N SER A 775 -31.84 24.30 15.93
CA SER A 775 -31.77 25.76 15.88
C SER A 775 -30.35 26.27 15.63
N ASP A 776 -30.20 27.05 14.56
CA ASP A 776 -28.95 27.75 14.23
C ASP A 776 -28.58 28.80 15.28
N LEU A 777 -29.59 29.37 15.96
CA LEU A 777 -29.38 30.33 17.05
C LEU A 777 -28.54 29.74 18.17
N SER A 778 -28.65 28.42 18.40
CA SER A 778 -27.86 27.71 19.40
C SER A 778 -26.36 27.89 19.15
N PHE A 779 -25.93 27.72 17.90
CA PHE A 779 -24.52 27.80 17.54
C PHE A 779 -24.03 29.22 17.32
N ILE A 780 -24.91 30.18 17.04
CA ILE A 780 -24.58 31.62 17.10
C ILE A 780 -24.30 32.04 18.55
N ILE A 781 -25.14 31.60 19.50
CA ILE A 781 -24.94 31.84 20.94
C ILE A 781 -23.64 31.18 21.43
N LEU A 782 -23.41 29.92 21.05
CA LEU A 782 -22.21 29.19 21.45
C LEU A 782 -20.92 29.79 20.86
N LYS A 783 -20.93 30.29 19.62
CA LYS A 783 -19.79 31.06 19.07
C LYS A 783 -19.48 32.25 19.96
N ARG A 784 -20.48 33.09 20.26
CA ARG A 784 -20.25 34.30 21.07
C ARG A 784 -19.78 33.97 22.47
N LEU A 785 -20.33 32.93 23.08
CA LEU A 785 -19.88 32.40 24.38
C LEU A 785 -18.42 31.95 24.30
N ALA A 786 -18.05 31.21 23.26
CA ALA A 786 -16.69 30.71 23.08
C ALA A 786 -15.69 31.86 22.90
N GLU A 787 -15.98 32.82 22.03
CA GLU A 787 -15.12 33.99 21.80
C GLU A 787 -14.98 34.85 23.05
N LYS A 788 -16.04 34.98 23.85
CA LYS A 788 -15.98 35.69 25.13
C LYS A 788 -15.05 35.00 26.13
N LEU A 789 -15.08 33.67 26.19
CA LEU A 789 -14.23 32.88 27.10
C LEU A 789 -12.78 32.77 26.62
N LEU A 790 -12.56 32.76 25.31
CA LEU A 790 -11.24 32.69 24.69
C LEU A 790 -10.55 34.06 24.60
N ASN A 791 -11.33 35.15 24.54
CA ASN A 791 -10.87 36.49 24.25
C ASN A 791 -10.13 36.61 22.90
N GLU A 792 -10.55 35.82 21.91
CA GLU A 792 -10.10 35.89 20.51
C GLU A 792 -11.22 35.37 19.58
N PRO A 793 -11.23 35.76 18.29
CA PRO A 793 -12.14 35.21 17.30
C PRO A 793 -11.98 33.69 17.14
N ILE A 794 -13.10 32.98 16.97
CA ILE A 794 -13.11 31.51 17.00
C ILE A 794 -12.28 30.88 15.87
N GLU A 795 -12.27 31.49 14.70
CA GLU A 795 -11.52 31.02 13.53
C GLU A 795 -10.00 31.06 13.75
N ASN A 796 -9.50 32.07 14.47
CA ASN A 796 -8.09 32.18 14.82
C ASN A 796 -7.70 31.12 15.84
N PHE A 797 -8.55 30.91 16.85
CA PHE A 797 -8.37 29.86 17.84
C PHE A 797 -8.34 28.47 17.20
N LEU A 798 -9.30 28.17 16.33
CA LEU A 798 -9.41 26.89 15.63
C LEU A 798 -8.21 26.63 14.71
N ASP A 799 -7.78 27.63 13.94
CA ASP A 799 -6.62 27.52 13.06
C ASP A 799 -5.33 27.21 13.84
N LYS A 800 -5.11 27.92 14.95
CA LYS A 800 -3.95 27.77 15.84
C LYS A 800 -3.95 26.46 16.63
N THR A 801 -5.10 26.07 17.17
CA THR A 801 -5.21 24.99 18.16
C THR A 801 -5.51 23.64 17.53
N PHE A 802 -6.26 23.61 16.44
CA PHE A 802 -6.70 22.37 15.79
C PHE A 802 -6.17 22.26 14.37
N TYR A 803 -6.48 23.20 13.47
CA TYR A 803 -6.32 22.96 12.03
C TYR A 803 -4.86 22.87 11.60
N LYS A 804 -4.00 23.82 11.98
CA LYS A 804 -2.57 23.78 11.65
C LYS A 804 -1.85 22.60 12.33
N PRO A 805 -2.01 22.33 13.65
CA PRO A 805 -1.35 21.19 14.28
C PRO A 805 -1.78 19.82 13.72
N LEU A 806 -3.05 19.68 13.29
CA LEU A 806 -3.56 18.48 12.65
C LEU A 806 -3.04 18.31 11.20
N GLY A 807 -2.66 19.40 10.54
CA GLY A 807 -2.26 19.42 9.13
C GLY A 807 -3.42 19.64 8.15
N LEU A 808 -4.53 20.24 8.59
CA LEU A 808 -5.72 20.47 7.76
C LEU A 808 -5.48 21.62 6.77
N GLY A 809 -4.85 21.31 5.64
CA GLY A 809 -4.40 22.31 4.67
C GLY A 809 -5.52 23.05 3.93
N THR A 810 -6.67 22.40 3.72
CA THR A 810 -7.85 22.93 3.01
C THR A 810 -8.95 23.44 3.94
N MET A 811 -9.00 22.99 5.20
CA MET A 811 -10.05 23.39 6.14
C MET A 811 -9.91 24.86 6.55
N THR A 812 -10.86 25.70 6.14
CA THR A 812 -10.79 27.14 6.43
C THR A 812 -12.15 27.82 6.36
N TYR A 813 -12.28 28.94 7.08
CA TYR A 813 -13.27 29.97 6.76
C TYR A 813 -12.73 30.85 5.61
N ASN A 814 -13.63 31.50 4.87
CA ASN A 814 -13.29 32.47 3.82
C ASN A 814 -12.22 31.96 2.82
N PRO A 815 -12.47 30.85 2.11
CA PRO A 815 -11.47 30.14 1.32
C PRO A 815 -10.86 30.95 0.18
N LEU A 816 -11.54 31.98 -0.35
CA LEU A 816 -11.01 32.85 -1.41
C LEU A 816 -9.76 33.64 -0.98
N SER A 817 -9.51 33.78 0.32
CA SER A 817 -8.27 34.38 0.84
C SER A 817 -7.04 33.47 0.71
N LYS A 818 -7.25 32.15 0.50
CA LYS A 818 -6.20 31.13 0.50
C LYS A 818 -6.15 30.32 -0.80
N PHE A 819 -7.27 30.17 -1.48
CA PHE A 819 -7.43 29.30 -2.64
C PHE A 819 -7.98 30.08 -3.83
N PRO A 820 -7.53 29.75 -5.06
CA PRO A 820 -8.20 30.26 -6.24
C PRO A 820 -9.64 29.74 -6.28
N GLN A 821 -10.56 30.56 -6.79
CA GLN A 821 -11.97 30.21 -6.94
C GLN A 821 -12.20 28.88 -7.66
N SER A 822 -11.33 28.53 -8.62
CA SER A 822 -11.37 27.27 -9.38
C SER A 822 -11.19 26.02 -8.52
N CYS A 823 -10.65 26.12 -7.30
CA CYS A 823 -10.55 24.98 -6.38
C CYS A 823 -11.84 24.73 -5.59
N ILE A 824 -12.84 25.62 -5.68
CA ILE A 824 -14.02 25.62 -4.81
C ILE A 824 -15.27 25.30 -5.62
N ALA A 825 -16.09 24.35 -5.16
CA ALA A 825 -17.36 24.04 -5.81
C ALA A 825 -18.37 25.20 -5.66
N PRO A 826 -19.04 25.65 -6.74
CA PRO A 826 -20.15 26.58 -6.66
C PRO A 826 -21.29 26.04 -5.82
N THR A 827 -21.99 26.90 -5.08
CA THR A 827 -23.02 26.47 -4.13
C THR A 827 -24.43 26.86 -4.56
N GLU A 828 -24.75 28.10 -4.94
CA GLU A 828 -26.12 28.49 -5.34
C GLU A 828 -26.05 29.65 -6.35
N ASN A 829 -27.01 29.74 -7.27
CA ASN A 829 -27.31 30.97 -7.98
C ASN A 829 -28.31 31.78 -7.16
N ASP A 830 -27.82 32.57 -6.21
CA ASP A 830 -28.68 33.34 -5.29
C ASP A 830 -29.40 34.45 -6.06
N THR A 831 -30.73 34.40 -6.11
CA THR A 831 -31.58 35.35 -6.82
C THR A 831 -32.33 36.32 -5.91
N TYR A 832 -32.27 36.14 -4.60
CA TYR A 832 -33.13 36.85 -3.63
C TYR A 832 -32.34 37.78 -2.70
N TYR A 833 -31.10 37.45 -2.34
CA TYR A 833 -30.25 38.25 -1.46
C TYR A 833 -29.06 38.85 -2.21
N ARG A 834 -28.08 38.02 -2.56
CA ARG A 834 -26.79 38.46 -3.13
C ARG A 834 -26.83 38.67 -4.64
N ARG A 835 -27.86 38.14 -5.32
CA ARG A 835 -28.10 38.30 -6.78
C ARG A 835 -26.89 37.92 -7.64
N THR A 836 -26.19 36.86 -7.24
CA THR A 836 -24.98 36.36 -7.90
C THR A 836 -24.79 34.87 -7.64
N GLN A 837 -23.97 34.21 -8.45
CA GLN A 837 -23.53 32.85 -8.19
C GLN A 837 -22.56 32.84 -7.01
N LEU A 838 -22.85 32.02 -6.01
CA LEU A 838 -22.02 31.83 -4.83
C LEU A 838 -20.95 30.78 -5.11
N GLN A 839 -19.69 31.18 -4.94
CA GLN A 839 -18.54 30.29 -5.02
C GLN A 839 -17.41 30.86 -4.15
N GLY A 840 -17.08 30.18 -3.06
CA GLY A 840 -16.02 30.59 -2.14
C GLY A 840 -16.43 31.60 -1.06
N THR A 841 -17.67 32.05 -1.04
CA THR A 841 -18.30 32.65 0.15
C THR A 841 -19.41 31.73 0.68
N VAL A 842 -19.66 31.81 1.99
CA VAL A 842 -20.62 30.92 2.66
C VAL A 842 -22.03 31.06 2.11
N HIS A 843 -22.70 29.93 1.92
CA HIS A 843 -24.09 29.87 1.45
C HIS A 843 -25.07 30.48 2.45
N ASP A 844 -24.92 30.18 3.74
CA ASP A 844 -25.79 30.70 4.80
C ASP A 844 -25.78 32.23 4.84
N GLN A 845 -26.98 32.81 4.79
CA GLN A 845 -27.15 34.25 4.64
C GLN A 845 -26.78 35.02 5.92
N THR A 846 -27.00 34.43 7.10
CA THR A 846 -26.64 35.06 8.38
C THR A 846 -25.13 35.04 8.57
N ALA A 847 -24.49 33.91 8.28
CA ALA A 847 -23.03 33.79 8.32
C ALA A 847 -22.37 34.74 7.31
N ALA A 848 -22.91 34.86 6.09
CA ALA A 848 -22.41 35.80 5.08
C ALA A 848 -22.51 37.25 5.56
N LEU A 849 -23.65 37.63 6.17
CA LEU A 849 -23.85 38.98 6.72
C LEU A 849 -22.80 39.36 7.78
N VAL A 850 -22.26 38.40 8.53
CA VAL A 850 -21.24 38.66 9.57
C VAL A 850 -19.80 38.35 9.13
N GLY A 851 -19.54 38.29 7.82
CA GLY A 851 -18.19 38.11 7.28
C GLY A 851 -17.72 36.66 7.15
N GLY A 852 -18.67 35.72 7.09
CA GLY A 852 -18.41 34.32 6.76
C GLY A 852 -18.22 33.38 7.95
N VAL A 853 -18.09 33.90 9.18
CA VAL A 853 -17.88 33.10 10.39
C VAL A 853 -19.14 33.13 11.27
N GLY A 854 -20.13 32.29 10.96
CA GLY A 854 -21.42 32.31 11.65
C GLY A 854 -21.49 31.46 12.92
N GLY A 855 -20.50 30.60 13.19
CA GLY A 855 -20.54 29.57 14.23
C GLY A 855 -21.42 28.36 13.89
N HIS A 856 -22.52 28.60 13.16
CA HIS A 856 -23.42 27.58 12.64
C HIS A 856 -23.13 27.18 11.18
N ALA A 857 -22.37 28.00 10.45
CA ALA A 857 -21.96 27.84 9.05
C ALA A 857 -20.67 28.65 8.77
N GLY A 858 -19.98 28.37 7.65
CA GLY A 858 -18.81 29.13 7.20
C GLY A 858 -17.57 28.34 6.81
N LEU A 859 -17.45 27.08 7.25
CA LEU A 859 -16.27 26.26 6.94
C LEU A 859 -16.34 25.66 5.54
N PHE A 860 -15.18 25.62 4.89
CA PHE A 860 -14.93 24.89 3.66
C PHE A 860 -13.83 23.87 3.90
N ALA A 861 -13.93 22.69 3.29
CA ALA A 861 -12.87 21.68 3.27
C ALA A 861 -13.10 20.67 2.14
N ASN A 862 -12.09 19.84 1.86
CA ASN A 862 -12.29 18.57 1.17
C ASN A 862 -12.61 17.44 2.19
N ALA A 863 -12.88 16.23 1.69
CA ALA A 863 -13.24 15.10 2.56
C ALA A 863 -12.07 14.64 3.45
N ASN A 864 -10.83 14.73 2.97
CA ASN A 864 -9.65 14.27 3.70
C ASN A 864 -9.43 15.05 5.00
N ASP A 865 -9.47 16.38 4.95
CA ASP A 865 -9.23 17.20 6.13
C ASP A 865 -10.36 17.09 7.15
N LEU A 866 -11.59 17.01 6.66
CA LEU A 866 -12.72 16.69 7.52
C LEU A 866 -12.53 15.29 8.15
N ALA A 867 -11.99 14.32 7.41
CA ALA A 867 -11.72 12.99 7.95
C ALA A 867 -10.67 13.02 9.06
N ILE A 868 -9.60 13.80 8.91
CA ILE A 868 -8.55 13.94 9.94
C ILE A 868 -9.13 14.48 11.25
N LEU A 869 -9.93 15.55 11.18
CA LEU A 869 -10.56 16.13 12.37
C LEU A 869 -11.52 15.12 13.04
N MET A 870 -12.28 14.39 12.24
CA MET A 870 -13.25 13.41 12.76
C MET A 870 -12.56 12.15 13.28
N GLN A 871 -11.43 11.74 12.70
CA GLN A 871 -10.60 10.67 13.25
C GLN A 871 -10.00 11.08 14.61
N MET A 872 -9.56 12.33 14.76
CA MET A 872 -9.14 12.87 16.06
C MET A 872 -10.27 12.78 17.10
N ASN A 873 -11.50 13.07 16.71
CA ASN A 873 -12.68 12.93 17.56
C ASN A 873 -12.99 11.46 17.90
N LEU A 874 -12.93 10.55 16.93
CA LEU A 874 -13.12 9.11 17.13
C LEU A 874 -12.04 8.53 18.05
N GLN A 875 -10.84 9.11 18.04
CA GLN A 875 -9.72 8.81 18.93
C GLN A 875 -9.75 9.66 20.23
N ASN A 876 -10.87 10.35 20.47
CA ASN A 876 -11.18 11.08 21.69
C ASN A 876 -10.10 12.11 22.09
N GLY A 877 -9.65 12.91 21.10
CA GLY A 877 -8.68 13.97 21.34
C GLY A 877 -7.24 13.61 21.06
N ARG A 878 -6.92 12.42 20.53
CA ARG A 878 -5.53 12.04 20.21
C ARG A 878 -5.35 11.87 18.71
N TYR A 879 -4.33 12.50 18.13
CA TYR A 879 -3.99 12.34 16.71
C TYR A 879 -2.61 12.90 16.41
N GLY A 880 -1.84 12.27 15.53
CA GLY A 880 -0.55 12.79 15.07
C GLY A 880 0.49 12.93 16.18
N GLY A 881 0.48 12.03 17.16
CA GLY A 881 1.35 12.10 18.35
C GLY A 881 0.94 13.15 19.39
N LEU A 882 -0.11 13.93 19.11
CA LEU A 882 -0.59 15.01 19.97
C LEU A 882 -1.88 14.64 20.72
N ARG A 883 -2.14 15.40 21.78
CA ARG A 883 -3.36 15.33 22.58
C ARG A 883 -4.06 16.70 22.61
N TYR A 884 -5.23 16.77 21.99
CA TYR A 884 -6.11 17.92 21.86
C TYR A 884 -7.16 18.00 22.98
N PHE A 885 -7.61 16.85 23.51
CA PHE A 885 -8.47 16.76 24.68
C PHE A 885 -7.83 15.88 25.77
N GLN A 886 -7.87 16.34 27.02
CA GLN A 886 -7.28 15.66 28.17
C GLN A 886 -8.18 14.55 28.70
N ASN A 887 -9.49 14.78 28.69
CA ASN A 887 -10.53 13.87 29.14
C ASN A 887 -11.31 13.29 27.94
N PRO A 888 -12.10 12.22 28.13
CA PRO A 888 -12.91 11.61 27.07
C PRO A 888 -14.15 12.44 26.68
N VAL A 889 -13.96 13.74 26.42
CA VAL A 889 -15.04 14.72 26.21
C VAL A 889 -15.87 14.42 24.96
N VAL A 890 -15.26 13.89 23.89
CA VAL A 890 -16.00 13.55 22.67
C VAL A 890 -17.00 12.44 22.96
N THR A 891 -16.57 11.40 23.71
CA THR A 891 -17.46 10.33 24.14
C THR A 891 -18.60 10.83 25.02
N GLU A 892 -18.34 11.76 25.94
CA GLU A 892 -19.40 12.38 26.74
C GLU A 892 -20.41 13.13 25.87
N PHE A 893 -19.93 13.92 24.91
CA PHE A 893 -20.77 14.72 24.03
C PHE A 893 -21.57 13.86 23.03
N ALA A 894 -20.99 12.75 22.61
CA ALA A 894 -21.58 11.76 21.72
C ALA A 894 -22.49 10.75 22.44
N ARG A 895 -22.75 10.86 23.75
CA ARG A 895 -23.75 10.01 24.40
C ARG A 895 -25.14 10.57 24.15
N SER A 896 -26.04 9.74 23.61
CA SER A 896 -27.46 10.04 23.64
C SER A 896 -27.96 9.97 25.09
N THR A 897 -28.45 11.09 25.61
CA THR A 897 -28.84 11.25 27.02
C THR A 897 -30.35 11.42 27.20
N VAL A 898 -31.12 11.51 26.12
CA VAL A 898 -32.56 11.79 26.15
C VAL A 898 -33.31 10.82 25.25
N ALA A 899 -34.12 9.94 25.84
CA ALA A 899 -34.95 8.99 25.11
C ALA A 899 -35.85 9.71 24.09
N GLY A 900 -35.83 9.25 22.83
CA GLY A 900 -36.59 9.83 21.73
C GLY A 900 -35.98 11.11 21.11
N ASN A 901 -34.88 11.63 21.66
CA ASN A 901 -34.12 12.73 21.05
C ASN A 901 -32.96 12.16 20.20
N ARG A 902 -32.92 12.50 18.92
CA ARG A 902 -31.80 12.15 18.03
C ARG A 902 -30.59 13.07 18.20
N HIS A 903 -30.68 14.13 19.00
CA HIS A 903 -29.60 15.08 19.22
C HIS A 903 -28.86 14.77 20.53
N GLY A 904 -27.54 14.55 20.42
CA GLY A 904 -26.59 14.57 21.53
C GLY A 904 -26.16 16.00 21.86
N LEU A 905 -25.06 16.17 22.61
CA LEU A 905 -24.53 17.51 22.92
C LEU A 905 -23.84 18.08 21.67
N GLY A 906 -24.60 18.76 20.82
CA GLY A 906 -24.13 19.33 19.54
C GLY A 906 -23.93 18.32 18.41
N TRP A 907 -24.07 17.01 18.68
CA TRP A 907 -24.02 15.93 17.68
C TRP A 907 -25.42 15.44 17.30
N ASP A 908 -25.56 14.90 16.09
CA ASP A 908 -26.71 14.10 15.68
C ASP A 908 -26.42 12.61 15.88
N HIS A 909 -27.47 11.83 16.16
CA HIS A 909 -27.46 10.38 16.23
C HIS A 909 -28.34 9.76 15.15
N GLY A 910 -27.91 8.58 14.69
CA GLY A 910 -28.76 7.65 13.97
C GLY A 910 -29.81 7.00 14.90
N ASP A 911 -30.94 6.59 14.33
CA ASP A 911 -31.93 5.77 15.03
C ASP A 911 -32.19 4.52 14.16
N PRO A 912 -31.44 3.42 14.36
CA PRO A 912 -31.54 2.25 13.49
C PRO A 912 -32.88 1.52 13.61
N THR A 913 -33.71 1.88 14.60
CA THR A 913 -35.05 1.32 14.78
C THR A 913 -36.09 1.96 13.86
N LYS A 914 -35.78 3.12 13.27
CA LYS A 914 -36.69 3.82 12.35
C LYS A 914 -36.35 3.48 10.90
N PRO A 915 -37.35 3.20 10.06
CA PRO A 915 -37.12 2.90 8.65
C PRO A 915 -36.55 4.10 7.88
N GLU A 916 -36.82 5.33 8.33
CA GLU A 916 -36.32 6.56 7.76
C GLU A 916 -35.45 7.32 8.76
N GLY A 917 -34.24 7.68 8.33
CA GLY A 917 -33.27 8.40 9.14
C GLY A 917 -32.10 8.94 8.32
N PRO A 918 -31.22 9.74 8.93
CA PRO A 918 -30.08 10.31 8.23
C PRO A 918 -28.86 9.36 8.17
N THR A 919 -28.95 8.19 8.81
CA THR A 919 -27.94 7.12 8.86
C THR A 919 -28.48 5.81 8.28
N SER A 920 -27.59 4.83 8.09
CA SER A 920 -27.98 3.45 7.75
C SER A 920 -28.71 2.78 8.92
N ASN A 921 -29.70 1.93 8.63
CA ASN A 921 -30.33 1.08 9.66
C ASN A 921 -29.42 -0.08 10.09
N LEU A 922 -28.31 -0.30 9.40
CA LEU A 922 -27.25 -1.25 9.78
C LEU A 922 -26.23 -0.64 10.73
N SER A 923 -26.25 0.68 10.91
CA SER A 923 -25.35 1.37 11.84
C SER A 923 -25.78 1.15 13.30
N PRO A 924 -24.84 0.96 14.24
CA PRO A 924 -25.19 0.86 15.65
C PRO A 924 -25.73 2.19 16.18
N ALA A 925 -26.54 2.12 17.24
CA ALA A 925 -27.15 3.31 17.87
C ALA A 925 -26.12 4.30 18.46
N SER A 926 -24.88 3.84 18.68
CA SER A 926 -23.76 4.69 19.09
C SER A 926 -23.21 5.56 17.96
N THR A 927 -23.63 5.35 16.71
CA THR A 927 -23.22 6.17 15.56
C THR A 927 -23.67 7.61 15.74
N PHE A 928 -22.72 8.54 15.62
CA PHE A 928 -22.95 9.97 15.79
C PHE A 928 -22.26 10.79 14.71
N GLY A 929 -22.74 12.00 14.46
CA GLY A 929 -22.26 12.80 13.34
C GLY A 929 -23.12 14.03 13.08
N HIS A 930 -23.17 14.46 11.83
CA HIS A 930 -24.00 15.60 11.43
C HIS A 930 -24.26 15.61 9.92
N THR A 931 -25.41 16.14 9.51
CA THR A 931 -25.71 16.45 8.09
C THR A 931 -25.61 17.94 7.79
N GLY A 932 -25.14 18.30 6.61
CA GLY A 932 -25.05 19.69 6.15
C GLY A 932 -26.12 20.05 5.12
N PHE A 933 -26.54 21.31 5.15
CA PHE A 933 -27.58 21.84 4.26
C PHE A 933 -27.17 21.77 2.78
N THR A 934 -25.89 21.96 2.47
CA THR A 934 -25.30 21.89 1.13
C THR A 934 -25.19 20.46 0.57
N GLY A 935 -25.68 19.47 1.31
CA GLY A 935 -25.69 18.05 0.92
C GLY A 935 -24.56 17.24 1.54
N THR A 936 -23.74 17.86 2.40
CA THR A 936 -22.66 17.18 3.11
C THR A 936 -23.17 16.27 4.23
N CYS A 937 -22.39 15.28 4.65
CA CYS A 937 -22.55 14.60 5.94
C CYS A 937 -21.23 14.01 6.43
N VAL A 938 -21.17 13.81 7.74
CA VAL A 938 -20.13 13.04 8.40
C VAL A 938 -20.74 12.15 9.47
N TRP A 939 -20.32 10.89 9.52
CA TRP A 939 -20.78 9.90 10.49
C TRP A 939 -19.60 9.11 11.03
N MET A 940 -19.58 8.94 12.35
CA MET A 940 -18.58 8.22 13.12
C MET A 940 -19.27 7.11 13.89
N ASP A 941 -18.79 5.88 13.70
CA ASP A 941 -19.21 4.70 14.45
C ASP A 941 -18.04 4.25 15.33
N PRO A 942 -18.11 4.45 16.66
CA PRO A 942 -17.06 4.05 17.58
C PRO A 942 -16.98 2.53 17.81
N GLU A 943 -18.07 1.78 17.60
CA GLU A 943 -18.09 0.32 17.79
C GLU A 943 -17.35 -0.38 16.65
N ASN A 944 -17.73 -0.07 15.41
CA ASN A 944 -17.06 -0.64 14.25
C ASN A 944 -15.84 0.17 13.81
N LYS A 945 -15.53 1.31 14.46
CA LYS A 945 -14.42 2.21 14.09
C LYS A 945 -14.52 2.66 12.62
N ILE A 946 -15.72 3.02 12.18
CA ILE A 946 -16.02 3.49 10.82
C ILE A 946 -16.15 5.02 10.85
N LEU A 947 -15.60 5.65 9.82
CA LEU A 947 -15.81 7.06 9.49
C LEU A 947 -16.32 7.15 8.05
N TYR A 948 -17.44 7.82 7.87
CA TYR A 948 -18.08 8.05 6.58
C TYR A 948 -18.27 9.54 6.33
N ILE A 949 -17.74 10.04 5.21
CA ILE A 949 -17.91 11.41 4.75
C ILE A 949 -18.50 11.41 3.33
N PHE A 950 -19.48 12.28 3.11
CA PHE A 950 -20.00 12.62 1.80
C PHE A 950 -20.05 14.14 1.68
N LEU A 951 -19.34 14.71 0.70
CA LEU A 951 -19.38 16.13 0.40
C LEU A 951 -20.01 16.34 -0.98
N SER A 952 -20.83 17.38 -1.13
CA SER A 952 -21.44 17.73 -2.42
C SER A 952 -21.83 19.18 -2.43
N ASN A 953 -22.10 19.71 -3.61
CA ASN A 953 -22.74 21.01 -3.80
C ASN A 953 -24.19 20.87 -4.27
N ARG A 954 -25.01 20.10 -3.53
CA ARG A 954 -26.40 19.74 -3.94
C ARG A 954 -27.28 20.94 -4.26
N VAL A 955 -27.01 22.06 -3.58
CA VAL A 955 -27.81 23.29 -3.63
C VAL A 955 -27.50 24.13 -4.87
N TYR A 956 -26.58 23.69 -5.73
CA TYR A 956 -26.35 24.35 -7.00
C TYR A 956 -27.31 23.82 -8.08
N PRO A 957 -27.97 24.68 -8.87
CA PRO A 957 -28.01 26.14 -8.74
C PRO A 957 -29.08 26.64 -7.76
N ASP A 958 -29.95 25.76 -7.25
CA ASP A 958 -31.10 26.09 -6.40
C ASP A 958 -31.09 25.33 -5.07
N ALA A 959 -31.19 26.06 -3.95
CA ALA A 959 -31.24 25.52 -2.60
C ALA A 959 -32.44 24.59 -2.35
N GLY A 960 -33.50 24.67 -3.17
CA GLY A 960 -34.68 23.80 -3.11
C GLY A 960 -34.42 22.32 -3.49
N ASN A 961 -33.26 21.98 -4.04
CA ASN A 961 -32.97 20.63 -4.56
C ASN A 961 -32.85 19.54 -3.48
N ASN A 962 -33.94 18.85 -3.15
CA ASN A 962 -34.00 17.81 -2.11
C ASN A 962 -33.76 16.38 -2.59
N LYS A 963 -33.26 16.18 -3.82
CA LYS A 963 -33.13 14.87 -4.45
C LYS A 963 -32.17 13.91 -3.73
N LEU A 964 -31.11 14.40 -3.07
CA LEU A 964 -30.24 13.52 -2.26
C LEU A 964 -31.01 12.80 -1.15
N ARG A 965 -32.01 13.47 -0.55
CA ARG A 965 -32.91 12.86 0.43
C ARG A 965 -33.95 11.98 -0.25
N GLN A 966 -34.58 12.48 -1.32
CA GLN A 966 -35.60 11.73 -2.08
C GLN A 966 -35.10 10.36 -2.55
N TYR A 967 -33.85 10.28 -3.02
CA TYR A 967 -33.23 9.04 -3.52
C TYR A 967 -32.35 8.32 -2.50
N ASN A 968 -32.35 8.77 -1.24
CA ASN A 968 -31.59 8.15 -0.15
C ASN A 968 -30.10 7.93 -0.48
N ILE A 969 -29.48 8.85 -1.23
CA ILE A 969 -28.11 8.66 -1.76
C ILE A 969 -27.11 8.41 -0.63
N ARG A 970 -27.12 9.27 0.40
CA ARG A 970 -26.19 9.19 1.53
C ARG A 970 -26.39 7.93 2.37
N THR A 971 -27.64 7.56 2.65
CA THR A 971 -27.95 6.38 3.46
C THR A 971 -27.69 5.08 2.71
N ARG A 972 -27.95 5.02 1.39
CA ARG A 972 -27.59 3.88 0.54
C ARG A 972 -26.08 3.65 0.46
N ILE A 973 -25.29 4.72 0.35
CA ILE A 973 -23.82 4.62 0.46
C ILE A 973 -23.43 4.08 1.83
N HIS A 974 -24.03 4.62 2.90
CA HIS A 974 -23.79 4.16 4.26
C HIS A 974 -24.13 2.66 4.44
N ASP A 975 -25.23 2.17 3.85
CA ASP A 975 -25.58 0.74 3.85
C ASP A 975 -24.52 -0.12 3.17
N VAL A 976 -23.97 0.34 2.04
CA VAL A 976 -22.91 -0.39 1.32
C VAL A 976 -21.67 -0.55 2.20
N ILE A 977 -21.31 0.47 2.97
CA ILE A 977 -20.18 0.42 3.90
C ILE A 977 -20.38 -0.72 4.91
N TYR A 978 -21.54 -0.78 5.59
CA TYR A 978 -21.81 -1.88 6.54
C TYR A 978 -21.93 -3.25 5.87
N LYS A 979 -22.54 -3.33 4.68
CA LYS A 979 -22.64 -4.58 3.91
C LYS A 979 -21.27 -5.10 3.47
N SER A 980 -20.27 -4.23 3.36
CA SER A 980 -18.92 -4.63 2.98
C SER A 980 -18.12 -5.24 4.14
N LEU A 981 -18.57 -5.09 5.39
CA LEU A 981 -17.94 -5.74 6.54
C LEU A 981 -17.97 -7.26 6.34
N GLN A 982 -16.78 -7.86 6.26
CA GLN A 982 -16.67 -9.31 6.20
C GLN A 982 -17.07 -9.88 7.56
N LYS A 983 -17.92 -10.91 7.55
CA LYS A 983 -18.19 -11.68 8.77
C LYS A 983 -16.87 -12.33 9.18
N THR A 984 -16.38 -11.93 10.35
CA THR A 984 -15.18 -12.49 10.98
C THR A 984 -15.43 -13.89 11.48
#